data_AF-A0A925PM52-F1
#
_entry.id   AF-A0A925PM52-F1
#
_cell.length_a   1.000
_cell.length_b   1.000
_cell.length_c   1.000
_cell.angle_alpha   90.00
_cell.angle_beta   90.00
_cell.angle_gamma   90.00
#
_symmetry.space_group_name_H-M   'P 1'
#
loop_
_entity.id
_entity.type
_entity.pdbx_description
1 polymer ?
#
loop_
_entity_poly.entity_id
_entity_poly.type
_entity_poly.pdbx_seq_one_letter_code
_entity_poly.pdbx_strand_id
1 'polypeptide(L)'
;MEDGQNWQWAAFGKHPTAKDYFRIGAETPFVEGLFGWVENGYQLLTINENGTPDFCSWRFWAREAGKNSLVCGVVRVSSDSLGRPYPLVIMGSGPLRNWQENWDLLPFAAERSWRQIEYLAANLFTDFKKLEEEIRTIRPPEANWSEQAEKRKELNRIGSPLDPYASFLDFRELKKLAAANVEKPEVFISLDRGPCDDKIMHVSLWHLLSRESVKVIPNAMFMGGTLDKAYLAIIKRPLKPTDFIQLWSVSAPGIWKNVIGTEFSMDLSALGRQPISTDKPAGADVRYDPAYDELQAEVDKLSSPTAAGSVNWEKVGRYATDILMNKSKDLLVASYLAVALIHTRRNDGFTVGLKAYQELIERFWEELYPQKVRMRGRVRAIEWWLEKTEAALRQVKELSFPPDQLALIKENLNRLDNFLGEHLESCPSLAPIKEYFNGLSPGAADRLEAEVPTRVFSEPVEEKPAAAAAHQQQEPHDVAVLKEITSQQEAGKALSDGLMKISEASFYLWQQDLAGPQAYRLTRKTAWYAVDELPPAANGQTRIPPPSSQVKNLLFDLRNNGDAEALLKAAETRLPQYIFWIDLNRLAAEALARLGSRFEKAHDAVCQETAFLLHRLPGLEELSFSDGTPFATPDTRQWLKGIVFRGAQPDTSPLGEADSAAEEGAEALIEKKIGELQQLVRKGKLIEAMEAVQQKLRSSSSQRENLLWRLSLSQMLVDVGKSGFALPHLEQVLKDIARHGLEEYDPKLAMRGFKLAWLAFDSQPEQKFKDRALEVLHQIGRLDMPEMVRLTKG
;
A
#
# COMPACT_ATOMS: atom_id res chain seq x y z
N MET A 1 38.16 38.16 2.54
CA MET A 1 39.05 36.99 2.70
C MET A 1 39.47 36.87 4.18
N GLU A 2 38.51 36.82 5.12
CA GLU A 2 38.81 36.70 6.57
C GLU A 2 38.11 35.49 7.24
N ASP A 3 37.27 34.73 6.53
CA ASP A 3 36.44 33.66 7.14
C ASP A 3 37.17 32.35 7.47
N GLY A 4 38.47 32.23 7.14
CA GLY A 4 39.23 30.97 7.27
C GLY A 4 39.94 30.73 8.60
N GLN A 5 40.07 31.73 9.48
CA GLN A 5 41.01 31.68 10.61
C GLN A 5 40.47 31.05 11.92
N ASN A 6 39.18 30.67 11.99
CA ASN A 6 38.57 30.21 13.24
C ASN A 6 38.09 28.76 13.25
N TRP A 7 38.41 27.99 12.21
CA TRP A 7 38.12 26.56 12.16
C TRP A 7 39.20 25.78 12.91
N GLN A 8 38.77 24.92 13.84
CA GLN A 8 39.64 24.04 14.61
C GLN A 8 39.47 22.60 14.14
N TRP A 9 40.57 21.99 13.70
CA TRP A 9 40.61 20.60 13.25
C TRP A 9 41.07 19.69 14.38
N ALA A 10 40.42 18.54 14.49
CA ALA A 10 40.73 17.48 15.44
C ALA A 10 40.67 16.13 14.75
N ALA A 11 41.48 15.19 15.24
CA ALA A 11 41.48 13.82 14.77
C ALA A 11 41.72 12.85 15.92
N PHE A 12 41.03 11.72 15.91
CA PHE A 12 41.20 10.69 16.91
C PHE A 12 40.87 9.32 16.36
N GLY A 13 41.53 8.28 16.88
CA GLY A 13 41.38 6.92 16.38
C GLY A 13 42.70 6.23 16.09
N LYS A 14 42.70 5.31 15.14
CA LYS A 14 43.92 4.65 14.64
C LYS A 14 44.20 5.04 13.19
N HIS A 15 45.48 5.16 12.86
CA HIS A 15 45.94 5.43 11.51
C HIS A 15 47.20 4.61 11.23
N PRO A 16 47.44 4.10 10.00
CA PRO A 16 48.59 3.26 9.72
C PRO A 16 49.95 3.91 10.02
N THR A 17 50.05 5.24 9.92
CA THR A 17 51.22 6.04 10.32
C THR A 17 51.44 6.10 11.84
N ALA A 18 50.39 5.89 12.64
CA ALA A 18 50.45 5.93 14.10
C ALA A 18 50.72 4.51 14.65
N LYS A 19 51.63 4.41 15.63
CA LYS A 19 51.94 3.11 16.29
C LYS A 19 50.78 2.59 17.15
N ASP A 20 49.96 3.50 17.65
CA ASP A 20 48.81 3.19 18.48
C ASP A 20 47.73 4.28 18.31
N TYR A 21 46.63 4.16 19.07
CA TYR A 21 45.59 5.16 19.18
C TYR A 21 46.16 6.56 19.44
N PHE A 22 45.61 7.58 18.77
CA PHE A 22 46.03 8.96 18.93
C PHE A 22 44.85 9.93 19.05
N ARG A 23 45.18 11.14 19.53
CA ARG A 23 44.29 12.29 19.58
C ARG A 23 45.07 13.57 19.23
N ILE A 24 44.54 14.35 18.30
CA ILE A 24 45.10 15.61 17.80
C ILE A 24 44.00 16.68 17.83
N GLY A 25 44.37 17.93 18.09
CA GLY A 25 43.47 19.09 18.03
C GLY A 25 42.94 19.51 19.39
N ALA A 26 42.09 20.54 19.40
CA ALA A 26 41.54 21.09 20.63
C ALA A 26 40.42 20.20 21.21
N GLU A 27 40.48 19.95 22.51
CA GLU A 27 39.47 19.21 23.28
C GLU A 27 38.27 20.12 23.60
N THR A 28 37.35 20.25 22.65
CA THR A 28 36.09 20.97 22.86
C THR A 28 35.01 20.02 23.41
N PRO A 29 33.99 20.53 24.14
CA PRO A 29 32.91 19.68 24.65
C PRO A 29 32.21 18.85 23.56
N PHE A 30 32.13 19.37 22.34
CA PHE A 30 31.59 18.64 21.20
C PHE A 30 32.53 17.51 20.75
N VAL A 31 33.83 17.79 20.63
CA VAL A 31 34.85 16.77 20.28
C VAL A 31 34.85 15.64 21.30
N GLU A 32 34.77 15.96 22.60
CA GLU A 32 34.62 14.94 23.66
C GLU A 32 33.33 14.13 23.53
N GLY A 33 32.21 14.80 23.24
CA GLY A 33 30.92 14.13 23.06
C GLY A 33 30.93 13.17 21.87
N LEU A 34 31.50 13.58 20.73
CA LEU A 34 31.61 12.72 19.54
C LEU A 34 32.61 11.58 19.77
N PHE A 35 33.73 11.84 20.44
CA PHE A 35 34.69 10.81 20.82
C PHE A 35 34.02 9.74 21.69
N GLY A 36 33.35 10.15 22.76
CA GLY A 36 32.61 9.23 23.62
C GLY A 36 31.50 8.48 22.88
N TRP A 37 30.82 9.10 21.92
CA TRP A 37 29.83 8.42 21.08
C TRP A 37 30.45 7.28 20.24
N VAL A 38 31.59 7.54 19.60
CA VAL A 38 32.33 6.53 18.81
C VAL A 38 32.88 5.42 19.69
N GLU A 39 33.52 5.77 20.81
CA GLU A 39 34.13 4.79 21.71
C GLU A 39 33.08 3.86 22.33
N ASN A 40 32.00 4.42 22.88
CA ASN A 40 30.91 3.62 23.46
C ASN A 40 30.22 2.74 22.41
N GLY A 41 30.02 3.26 21.19
CA GLY A 41 29.45 2.49 20.09
C GLY A 41 30.34 1.33 19.65
N TYR A 42 31.65 1.58 19.51
CA TYR A 42 32.62 0.55 19.10
C TYR A 42 32.83 -0.53 20.16
N GLN A 43 32.83 -0.17 21.44
CA GLN A 43 32.87 -1.15 22.54
C GLN A 43 31.64 -2.08 22.52
N LEU A 44 30.44 -1.53 22.29
CA LEU A 44 29.22 -2.34 22.19
C LEU A 44 29.22 -3.29 20.98
N LEU A 45 29.84 -2.89 19.86
CA LEU A 45 30.01 -3.76 18.68
C LEU A 45 30.94 -4.93 18.97
N THR A 46 32.13 -4.64 19.52
CA THR A 46 33.17 -5.66 19.76
C THR A 46 32.78 -6.71 20.82
N ILE A 47 31.82 -6.41 21.69
CA ILE A 47 31.26 -7.37 22.64
C ILE A 47 30.29 -8.35 21.96
N ASN A 48 29.60 -7.93 20.91
CA ASN A 48 28.47 -8.66 20.33
C ASN A 48 28.78 -9.38 19.00
N GLU A 49 29.83 -9.00 18.28
CA GLU A 49 30.20 -9.59 16.97
C GLU A 49 31.65 -10.09 16.94
N ASN A 50 31.85 -11.36 16.56
CA ASN A 50 33.16 -12.02 16.47
C ASN A 50 33.86 -11.86 15.09
N GLY A 51 33.46 -10.85 14.30
CA GLY A 51 33.96 -10.63 12.93
C GLY A 51 34.82 -9.37 12.79
N THR A 52 35.69 -9.34 11.79
CA THR A 52 36.33 -8.08 11.34
C THR A 52 35.27 -7.19 10.70
N PRO A 53 35.14 -5.91 11.10
CA PRO A 53 34.13 -5.03 10.52
C PRO A 53 34.40 -4.79 9.03
N ASP A 54 33.34 -4.79 8.23
CA ASP A 54 33.42 -4.40 6.82
C ASP A 54 33.98 -2.98 6.69
N PHE A 55 34.74 -2.72 5.63
CA PHE A 55 35.22 -1.37 5.38
C PHE A 55 34.04 -0.42 5.14
N CYS A 56 33.91 0.61 5.97
CA CYS A 56 32.97 1.70 5.75
C CYS A 56 33.62 3.08 5.93
N SER A 57 33.11 4.07 5.21
CA SER A 57 33.46 5.49 5.34
C SER A 57 32.21 6.37 5.30
N TRP A 58 32.13 7.33 6.21
CA TRP A 58 30.99 8.23 6.37
C TRP A 58 31.46 9.67 6.47
N ARG A 59 31.04 10.50 5.51
CA ARG A 59 31.11 11.96 5.62
C ARG A 59 29.95 12.42 6.48
N PHE A 60 30.16 13.45 7.27
CA PHE A 60 29.09 13.99 8.09
C PHE A 60 29.19 15.48 8.30
N TRP A 61 28.05 16.06 8.63
CA TRP A 61 27.97 17.36 9.28
C TRP A 61 27.02 17.28 10.48
N ALA A 62 27.27 18.12 11.49
CA ALA A 62 26.47 18.17 12.70
C ALA A 62 26.36 19.61 13.23
N ARG A 63 25.27 19.89 13.94
CA ARG A 63 25.08 21.16 14.63
C ARG A 63 25.81 21.15 15.97
N GLU A 64 26.59 22.19 16.25
CA GLU A 64 27.14 22.41 17.59
C GLU A 64 26.06 23.05 18.50
N ALA A 65 25.80 22.46 19.67
CA ALA A 65 24.77 22.96 20.57
C ALA A 65 25.10 24.36 21.11
N GLY A 66 24.15 25.30 21.00
CA GLY A 66 24.26 26.63 21.60
C GLY A 66 25.22 27.61 20.91
N LYS A 67 25.80 27.24 19.77
CA LYS A 67 26.68 28.13 18.98
C LYS A 67 26.23 28.22 17.53
N ASN A 68 26.55 29.33 16.87
CA ASN A 68 26.38 29.50 15.42
C ASN A 68 27.53 28.82 14.64
N SER A 69 27.83 27.57 14.97
CA SER A 69 28.98 26.81 14.47
C SER A 69 28.53 25.51 13.83
N LEU A 70 29.25 25.14 12.78
CA LEU A 70 29.08 23.90 12.04
C LEU A 70 30.22 22.95 12.41
N VAL A 71 29.89 21.67 12.50
CA VAL A 71 30.89 20.60 12.51
C VAL A 71 30.78 19.82 11.22
N CYS A 72 31.92 19.50 10.59
CA CYS A 72 31.96 18.56 9.48
C CYS A 72 33.19 17.66 9.57
N GLY A 73 33.08 16.42 9.11
CA GLY A 73 34.20 15.49 9.16
C GLY A 73 33.95 14.20 8.40
N VAL A 74 34.88 13.27 8.58
CA VAL A 74 34.78 11.89 8.11
C VAL A 74 35.03 10.96 9.29
N VAL A 75 34.22 9.90 9.36
CA VAL A 75 34.45 8.75 10.24
C VAL A 75 34.52 7.49 9.40
N ARG A 76 35.59 6.71 9.54
CA ARG A 76 35.82 5.51 8.71
C ARG A 76 36.57 4.42 9.43
N VAL A 77 36.51 3.21 8.87
CA VAL A 77 37.38 2.11 9.28
C VAL A 77 38.82 2.42 8.88
N SER A 78 39.73 2.22 9.82
CA SER A 78 41.17 2.38 9.70
C SER A 78 41.86 1.31 10.56
N SER A 79 43.19 1.28 10.56
CA SER A 79 43.98 0.39 11.41
C SER A 79 45.22 1.11 11.96
N ASP A 80 45.84 0.55 13.00
CA ASP A 80 47.21 0.91 13.35
C ASP A 80 48.23 0.26 12.41
N SER A 81 49.51 0.53 12.64
CA SER A 81 50.62 -0.10 11.92
C SER A 81 50.69 -1.63 12.07
N LEU A 82 49.97 -2.23 13.03
CA LEU A 82 49.85 -3.68 13.23
C LEU A 82 48.61 -4.27 12.53
N GLY A 83 47.82 -3.44 11.84
CA GLY A 83 46.62 -3.88 11.12
C GLY A 83 45.40 -4.11 12.01
N ARG A 84 45.43 -3.70 13.29
CA ARG A 84 44.27 -3.86 14.18
C ARG A 84 43.22 -2.80 13.84
N PRO A 85 41.99 -3.19 13.42
CA PRO A 85 40.99 -2.24 12.96
C PRO A 85 40.47 -1.37 14.12
N TYR A 86 40.21 -0.10 13.84
CA TYR A 86 39.54 0.82 14.76
C TYR A 86 38.99 2.03 13.98
N PRO A 87 37.93 2.70 14.46
CA PRO A 87 37.42 3.91 13.83
C PRO A 87 38.45 5.04 13.82
N LEU A 88 38.57 5.74 12.69
CA LEU A 88 39.28 7.00 12.58
C LEU A 88 38.29 8.12 12.30
N VAL A 89 38.34 9.16 13.13
CA VAL A 89 37.59 10.41 12.94
C VAL A 89 38.56 11.53 12.66
N ILE A 90 38.30 12.30 11.61
CA ILE A 90 38.93 13.60 11.36
C ILE A 90 37.80 14.60 11.11
N MET A 91 37.76 15.68 11.88
CA MET A 91 36.66 16.64 11.88
C MET A 91 37.15 18.06 12.14
N GLY A 92 36.37 19.02 11.67
CA GLY A 92 36.56 20.45 11.92
C GLY A 92 35.32 21.05 12.52
N SER A 93 35.50 22.02 13.42
CA SER A 93 34.42 22.84 13.97
C SER A 93 34.75 24.32 13.81
N GLY A 94 33.79 25.10 13.33
CA GLY A 94 33.96 26.54 13.18
C GLY A 94 32.70 27.26 12.71
N PRO A 95 32.72 28.61 12.69
CA PRO A 95 31.61 29.39 12.14
C PRO A 95 31.53 29.23 10.61
N LEU A 96 30.31 29.22 10.08
CA LEU A 96 30.05 29.27 8.64
C LEU A 96 28.87 30.21 8.38
N ARG A 97 29.05 31.26 7.58
CA ARG A 97 27.99 32.27 7.43
C ARG A 97 26.72 31.67 6.81
N ASN A 98 25.57 31.92 7.44
CA ASN A 98 24.22 31.52 6.96
C ASN A 98 24.05 30.03 6.64
N TRP A 99 24.83 29.15 7.28
CA TRP A 99 24.75 27.71 7.02
C TRP A 99 23.40 27.11 7.41
N GLN A 100 22.74 27.62 8.45
CA GLN A 100 21.41 27.16 8.89
C GLN A 100 20.31 27.39 7.87
N GLU A 101 20.46 28.40 7.01
CA GLU A 101 19.49 28.68 5.96
C GLU A 101 19.77 27.85 4.70
N ASN A 102 21.01 27.38 4.54
CA ASN A 102 21.54 26.74 3.34
C ASN A 102 22.12 25.35 3.62
N TRP A 103 21.64 24.67 4.68
CA TRP A 103 22.22 23.40 5.11
C TRP A 103 22.03 22.29 4.06
N ASP A 104 21.04 22.46 3.18
CA ASP A 104 20.80 21.59 2.03
C ASP A 104 21.93 21.63 0.99
N LEU A 105 22.75 22.68 1.01
CA LEU A 105 23.90 22.87 0.12
C LEU A 105 25.25 22.49 0.77
N LEU A 106 25.24 22.05 2.03
CA LEU A 106 26.46 21.61 2.73
C LEU A 106 27.23 20.49 2.03
N PRO A 107 26.59 19.53 1.32
CA PRO A 107 27.34 18.53 0.58
C PRO A 107 28.35 19.12 -0.42
N PHE A 108 28.00 20.25 -1.04
CA PHE A 108 28.87 20.99 -1.96
C PHE A 108 29.84 21.91 -1.23
N ALA A 109 29.38 22.59 -0.18
CA ALA A 109 30.22 23.49 0.62
C ALA A 109 31.38 22.77 1.32
N ALA A 110 31.16 21.54 1.81
CA ALA A 110 32.13 20.73 2.54
C ALA A 110 32.93 19.75 1.66
N GLU A 111 32.64 19.68 0.35
CA GLU A 111 33.23 18.71 -0.57
C GLU A 111 34.77 18.74 -0.56
N ARG A 112 35.36 19.94 -0.60
CA ARG A 112 36.82 20.13 -0.58
C ARG A 112 37.43 19.64 0.72
N SER A 113 36.81 19.98 1.85
CA SER A 113 37.24 19.54 3.19
C SER A 113 37.20 18.02 3.29
N TRP A 114 36.08 17.39 2.91
CA TRP A 114 35.94 15.94 2.95
C TRP A 114 36.91 15.20 2.03
N ARG A 115 37.19 15.72 0.83
CA ARG A 115 38.20 15.14 -0.07
C ARG A 115 39.60 15.15 0.54
N GLN A 116 39.97 16.26 1.18
CA GLN A 116 41.25 16.35 1.90
C GLN A 116 41.29 15.36 3.07
N ILE A 117 40.23 15.31 3.87
CA ILE A 117 40.14 14.38 4.99
C ILE A 117 40.27 12.91 4.53
N GLU A 118 39.55 12.51 3.49
CA GLU A 118 39.63 11.14 2.94
C GLU A 118 41.04 10.84 2.42
N TYR A 119 41.69 11.80 1.78
CA TYR A 119 43.09 11.67 1.38
C TYR A 119 44.01 11.47 2.60
N LEU A 120 43.85 12.27 3.65
CA LEU A 120 44.66 12.14 4.87
C LEU A 120 44.40 10.81 5.59
N ALA A 121 43.18 10.30 5.58
CA ALA A 121 42.82 9.06 6.25
C ALA A 121 43.23 7.80 5.49
N ALA A 122 43.42 7.88 4.17
CA ALA A 122 43.78 6.74 3.32
C ALA A 122 45.29 6.63 3.01
N ASN A 123 46.06 7.72 3.16
CA ASN A 123 47.45 7.75 2.76
C ASN A 123 48.43 7.47 3.91
N LEU A 124 49.54 6.81 3.57
CA LEU A 124 50.67 6.63 4.46
C LEU A 124 51.55 7.88 4.47
N PHE A 125 51.99 8.28 5.65
CA PHE A 125 52.92 9.39 5.84
C PHE A 125 54.26 8.88 6.35
N THR A 126 55.32 9.68 6.15
CA THR A 126 56.67 9.36 6.60
C THR A 126 56.76 9.21 8.12
N ASP A 127 56.02 10.06 8.83
CA ASP A 127 55.90 10.04 10.29
C ASP A 127 54.56 10.66 10.73
N PHE A 128 54.25 10.47 12.01
CA PHE A 128 53.02 10.96 12.62
C PHE A 128 52.94 12.50 12.68
N LYS A 129 54.09 13.18 12.79
CA LYS A 129 54.14 14.64 12.87
C LYS A 129 53.70 15.28 11.56
N LYS A 130 54.09 14.69 10.43
CA LYS A 130 53.62 15.13 9.11
C LYS A 130 52.10 15.00 8.97
N LEU A 131 51.51 13.90 9.45
CA LEU A 131 50.05 13.76 9.47
C LEU A 131 49.39 14.87 10.31
N GLU A 132 49.94 15.19 11.49
CA GLU A 132 49.44 16.27 12.34
C GLU A 132 49.52 17.64 11.66
N GLU A 133 50.62 17.94 10.97
CA GLU A 133 50.80 19.17 10.19
C GLU A 133 49.79 19.26 9.05
N GLU A 134 49.58 18.17 8.31
CA GLU A 134 48.63 18.11 7.18
C GLU A 134 47.17 18.21 7.64
N ILE A 135 46.80 17.69 8.82
CA ILE A 135 45.45 17.89 9.38
C ILE A 135 45.17 19.38 9.63
N ARG A 136 46.18 20.18 9.99
CA ARG A 136 46.01 21.62 10.20
C ARG A 136 45.84 22.41 8.90
N THR A 137 46.21 21.83 7.75
CA THR A 137 46.07 22.49 6.44
C THR A 137 44.71 22.25 5.80
N ILE A 138 43.84 21.46 6.43
CA ILE A 138 42.50 21.18 5.92
C ILE A 138 41.73 22.49 5.76
N ARG A 139 41.21 22.72 4.55
CA ARG A 139 40.43 23.92 4.24
C ARG A 139 39.03 23.81 4.81
N PRO A 140 38.49 24.87 5.45
CA PRO A 140 37.12 24.87 5.94
C PRO A 140 36.09 24.88 4.79
N PRO A 141 34.83 24.50 5.07
CA PRO A 141 33.73 24.64 4.12
C PRO A 141 33.53 26.08 3.64
N GLU A 142 33.06 26.24 2.41
CA GLU A 142 32.91 27.56 1.77
C GLU A 142 31.44 28.00 1.70
N ALA A 143 31.14 29.18 2.26
CA ALA A 143 29.80 29.78 2.30
C ALA A 143 29.36 30.46 0.98
N ASN A 144 29.94 30.08 -0.17
CA ASN A 144 29.58 30.59 -1.49
C ASN A 144 28.22 30.02 -1.95
N TRP A 145 27.15 30.26 -1.20
CA TRP A 145 25.86 29.57 -1.38
C TRP A 145 25.29 29.70 -2.78
N SER A 146 25.46 30.85 -3.44
CA SER A 146 25.04 31.03 -4.84
C SER A 146 25.79 30.09 -5.78
N GLU A 147 27.12 29.94 -5.60
CA GLU A 147 27.93 29.00 -6.39
C GLU A 147 27.53 27.55 -6.10
N GLN A 148 27.28 27.21 -4.84
CA GLN A 148 26.82 25.85 -4.47
C GLN A 148 25.43 25.55 -5.02
N ALA A 149 24.53 26.54 -5.03
CA ALA A 149 23.21 26.43 -5.62
C ALA A 149 23.30 26.26 -7.15
N GLU A 150 24.21 26.98 -7.82
CA GLU A 150 24.48 26.78 -9.24
C GLU A 150 25.07 25.40 -9.51
N LYS A 151 26.02 24.89 -8.71
CA LYS A 151 26.50 23.50 -8.82
C LYS A 151 25.36 22.48 -8.71
N ARG A 152 24.42 22.69 -7.77
CA ARG A 152 23.21 21.87 -7.66
C ARG A 152 22.30 21.99 -8.88
N LYS A 153 22.24 23.16 -9.54
CA LYS A 153 21.46 23.35 -10.77
C LYS A 153 22.16 22.76 -12.00
N GLU A 154 23.49 22.81 -12.08
CA GLU A 154 24.28 22.18 -13.14
C GLU A 154 24.12 20.67 -13.14
N LEU A 155 23.96 20.13 -11.94
CA LEU A 155 23.50 18.79 -11.64
C LEU A 155 22.04 18.51 -12.07
N ASN A 156 21.22 19.49 -12.48
CA ASN A 156 19.76 19.34 -12.66
C ASN A 156 19.16 20.08 -13.88
N ARG A 157 19.88 20.33 -14.99
CA ARG A 157 19.24 20.97 -16.17
C ARG A 157 18.63 19.93 -17.12
N ILE A 158 17.37 20.13 -17.51
CA ILE A 158 16.92 19.71 -18.84
C ILE A 158 17.85 20.42 -19.83
N GLY A 159 18.73 19.66 -20.50
CA GLY A 159 19.77 20.21 -21.37
C GLY A 159 21.16 20.46 -20.74
N SER A 160 21.45 19.99 -19.52
CA SER A 160 22.86 19.78 -19.11
C SER A 160 23.30 18.40 -19.62
N PRO A 161 24.43 18.28 -20.33
CA PRO A 161 24.91 16.99 -20.86
C PRO A 161 25.23 15.92 -19.81
N LEU A 162 25.14 16.22 -18.50
CA LEU A 162 25.75 15.41 -17.44
C LEU A 162 24.84 15.01 -16.26
N ASP A 163 23.58 15.43 -16.21
CA ASP A 163 22.59 14.69 -15.40
C ASP A 163 21.14 14.90 -15.89
N PRO A 164 20.67 14.01 -16.78
CA PRO A 164 19.28 13.94 -17.25
C PRO A 164 18.28 13.42 -16.21
N TYR A 165 18.70 13.05 -14.99
CA TYR A 165 17.99 12.08 -14.17
C TYR A 165 17.03 12.67 -13.14
N ALA A 166 17.12 13.96 -12.78
CA ALA A 166 16.17 14.57 -11.84
C ALA A 166 14.75 14.76 -12.39
N SER A 167 14.56 14.91 -13.71
CA SER A 167 13.23 14.88 -14.34
C SER A 167 12.66 13.45 -14.46
N PHE A 168 13.48 12.43 -14.19
CA PHE A 168 13.10 11.03 -14.22
C PHE A 168 12.88 10.44 -12.82
N LEU A 169 12.96 11.24 -11.78
CA LEU A 169 12.52 10.86 -10.44
C LEU A 169 11.06 11.26 -10.29
N ASP A 170 10.25 10.45 -9.62
CA ASP A 170 8.88 10.86 -9.31
C ASP A 170 8.91 11.86 -8.15
N PHE A 171 9.25 13.11 -8.47
CA PHE A 171 9.49 14.17 -7.50
C PHE A 171 8.25 14.41 -6.61
N ARG A 172 7.06 14.18 -7.16
CA ARG A 172 5.80 14.29 -6.40
C ARG A 172 5.73 13.23 -5.33
N GLU A 173 5.98 11.96 -5.67
CA GLU A 173 5.99 10.87 -4.68
C GLU A 173 7.18 10.98 -3.72
N LEU A 174 8.36 11.39 -4.19
CA LEU A 174 9.51 11.67 -3.31
C LEU A 174 9.22 12.78 -2.30
N LYS A 175 8.51 13.84 -2.69
CA LYS A 175 8.03 14.89 -1.78
C LYS A 175 7.07 14.34 -0.73
N LYS A 176 6.11 13.50 -1.14
CA LYS A 176 5.19 12.84 -0.20
C LYS A 176 5.94 11.92 0.76
N LEU A 177 6.92 11.17 0.27
CA LEU A 177 7.78 10.31 1.10
C LEU A 177 8.59 11.13 2.11
N ALA A 178 9.22 12.23 1.67
CA ALA A 178 9.92 13.13 2.57
C ALA A 178 8.98 13.69 3.64
N ALA A 179 7.80 14.19 3.24
CA ALA A 179 6.78 14.71 4.14
C ALA A 179 6.27 13.68 5.16
N ALA A 180 6.04 12.43 4.72
CA ALA A 180 5.58 11.34 5.58
C ALA A 180 6.60 10.94 6.67
N ASN A 181 7.88 11.30 6.50
CA ASN A 181 8.96 11.00 7.44
C ASN A 181 9.43 12.22 8.26
N VAL A 182 8.71 13.35 8.20
CA VAL A 182 9.07 14.59 8.91
C VAL A 182 9.07 14.43 10.43
N GLU A 183 8.12 13.71 11.01
CA GLU A 183 8.01 13.53 12.46
C GLU A 183 8.95 12.47 13.03
N LYS A 184 9.60 11.67 12.17
CA LYS A 184 10.51 10.63 12.63
C LYS A 184 11.80 11.24 13.19
N PRO A 185 12.31 10.76 14.35
CA PRO A 185 13.52 11.27 14.98
C PRO A 185 14.79 10.94 14.18
N GLU A 186 14.72 9.90 13.35
CA GLU A 186 15.76 9.46 12.42
C GLU A 186 15.12 8.91 11.14
N VAL A 187 15.79 9.14 10.02
CA VAL A 187 15.40 8.64 8.70
C VAL A 187 16.66 8.15 8.00
N PHE A 188 16.59 6.98 7.40
CA PHE A 188 17.69 6.44 6.59
C PHE A 188 17.22 6.33 5.16
N ILE A 189 18.06 6.73 4.22
CA ILE A 189 17.76 6.71 2.80
C ILE A 189 18.82 5.88 2.12
N SER A 190 18.42 4.85 1.39
CA SER A 190 19.31 4.07 0.54
C SER A 190 19.82 4.94 -0.60
N LEU A 191 21.14 4.96 -0.77
CA LEU A 191 21.83 5.52 -1.94
C LEU A 191 22.32 4.40 -2.88
N ASP A 192 21.90 3.16 -2.62
CA ASP A 192 22.33 1.96 -3.36
C ASP A 192 21.46 1.64 -4.53
N ARG A 193 22.10 1.40 -5.68
CA ARG A 193 21.47 1.00 -6.95
C ARG A 193 20.12 1.72 -7.14
N GLY A 194 20.15 3.02 -6.84
CA GLY A 194 19.31 3.98 -7.50
C GLY A 194 19.99 4.28 -8.85
N PRO A 195 19.25 4.43 -9.93
CA PRO A 195 19.79 4.60 -11.28
C PRO A 195 20.33 5.99 -11.61
N CYS A 196 20.55 6.87 -10.62
CA CYS A 196 21.60 7.87 -10.76
C CYS A 196 22.90 7.20 -10.33
N ASP A 197 23.82 6.98 -11.27
CA ASP A 197 25.17 6.49 -10.95
C ASP A 197 25.93 7.48 -10.05
N ASP A 198 25.53 8.76 -10.05
CA ASP A 198 26.09 9.79 -9.19
C ASP A 198 25.40 9.86 -7.81
N LYS A 199 26.07 9.31 -6.78
CA LYS A 199 25.56 9.36 -5.40
C LYS A 199 25.44 10.79 -4.85
N ILE A 200 26.20 11.78 -5.36
CA ILE A 200 26.10 13.17 -4.87
C ILE A 200 24.75 13.77 -5.23
N MET A 201 24.15 13.32 -6.33
CA MET A 201 22.83 13.76 -6.78
C MET A 201 21.73 13.32 -5.83
N HIS A 202 21.71 12.04 -5.46
CA HIS A 202 20.75 11.55 -4.48
C HIS A 202 20.94 12.20 -3.11
N VAL A 203 22.19 12.39 -2.68
CA VAL A 203 22.49 13.13 -1.45
C VAL A 203 21.91 14.54 -1.53
N SER A 204 22.20 15.28 -2.60
CA SER A 204 21.73 16.66 -2.83
C SER A 204 20.20 16.75 -2.87
N LEU A 205 19.56 15.86 -3.61
CA LEU A 205 18.10 15.78 -3.72
C LEU A 205 17.45 15.56 -2.35
N TRP A 206 17.92 14.58 -1.59
CA TRP A 206 17.32 14.28 -0.28
C TRP A 206 17.61 15.36 0.76
N HIS A 207 18.72 16.09 0.65
CA HIS A 207 18.96 17.30 1.42
C HIS A 207 17.94 18.39 1.09
N LEU A 208 17.68 18.65 -0.20
CA LEU A 208 16.66 19.59 -0.66
C LEU A 208 15.25 19.20 -0.18
N LEU A 209 14.83 17.94 -0.43
CA LEU A 209 13.52 17.43 -0.04
C LEU A 209 13.31 17.50 1.47
N SER A 210 14.35 17.17 2.24
CA SER A 210 14.30 17.28 3.70
C SER A 210 14.17 18.73 4.16
N ARG A 211 14.84 19.67 3.49
CA ARG A 211 14.71 21.11 3.80
C ARG A 211 13.32 21.64 3.46
N GLU A 212 12.75 21.24 2.33
CA GLU A 212 11.40 21.65 1.96
C GLU A 212 10.33 21.06 2.89
N SER A 213 10.58 19.90 3.48
CA SER A 213 9.60 19.18 4.31
C SER A 213 9.72 19.47 5.82
N VAL A 214 10.90 19.83 6.32
CA VAL A 214 11.18 19.90 7.77
C VAL A 214 11.37 21.36 8.24
N LYS A 215 10.69 21.74 9.32
CA LYS A 215 10.82 23.08 9.94
C LYS A 215 12.05 23.24 10.84
N VAL A 216 12.70 22.14 11.23
CA VAL A 216 13.80 22.06 12.19
C VAL A 216 15.05 21.47 11.53
N ILE A 217 16.19 22.12 11.74
CA ILE A 217 17.48 21.66 11.22
C ILE A 217 17.86 20.32 11.88
N PRO A 218 18.24 19.29 11.11
CA PRO A 218 18.74 18.03 11.67
C PRO A 218 19.91 18.24 12.65
N ASN A 219 20.02 17.37 13.64
CA ASN A 219 21.13 17.41 14.59
C ASN A 219 22.44 16.95 13.93
N ALA A 220 22.37 15.90 13.12
CA ALA A 220 23.48 15.40 12.31
C ALA A 220 22.97 14.72 11.04
N MET A 221 23.75 14.78 9.97
CA MET A 221 23.55 13.98 8.77
C MET A 221 24.84 13.25 8.41
N PHE A 222 24.73 11.96 8.11
CA PHE A 222 25.84 11.11 7.67
C PHE A 222 25.56 10.60 6.26
N MET A 223 26.56 10.63 5.39
CA MET A 223 26.47 10.18 4.00
C MET A 223 27.68 9.32 3.67
N GLY A 224 27.44 8.05 3.36
CA GLY A 224 28.49 7.07 3.19
C GLY A 224 28.02 5.64 3.41
N GLY A 225 28.94 4.75 3.71
CA GLY A 225 28.69 3.32 3.86
C GLY A 225 29.89 2.49 3.41
N THR A 226 29.63 1.33 2.85
CA THR A 226 30.61 0.41 2.24
C THR A 226 30.74 0.68 0.73
N LEU A 227 31.57 -0.11 0.06
CA LEU A 227 31.70 -0.07 -1.41
C LEU A 227 30.40 -0.49 -2.11
N ASP A 228 29.73 -1.50 -1.56
CA ASP A 228 28.50 -2.06 -2.13
C ASP A 228 27.24 -1.35 -1.65
N LYS A 229 27.29 -0.79 -0.43
CA LYS A 229 26.14 -0.20 0.24
C LYS A 229 26.38 1.21 0.78
N ALA A 230 25.58 2.19 0.40
CA ALA A 230 25.65 3.59 0.78
C ALA A 230 24.29 4.11 1.21
N TYR A 231 24.28 4.96 2.23
CA TYR A 231 23.09 5.56 2.79
C TYR A 231 23.30 7.05 3.09
N LEU A 232 22.18 7.76 3.17
CA LEU A 232 22.07 9.05 3.83
C LEU A 232 21.27 8.84 5.13
N ALA A 233 21.92 9.04 6.27
CA ALA A 233 21.30 9.01 7.59
C ALA A 233 21.00 10.44 8.06
N ILE A 234 19.73 10.71 8.37
CA ILE A 234 19.24 12.00 8.86
C ILE A 234 18.82 11.83 10.31
N ILE A 235 19.56 12.41 11.25
CA ILE A 235 19.32 12.27 12.69
C ILE A 235 18.89 13.63 13.25
N LYS A 236 17.65 13.74 13.70
CA LYS A 236 17.06 14.99 14.23
C LYS A 236 17.21 15.13 15.75
N ARG A 237 17.41 14.01 16.43
CA ARG A 237 17.64 13.91 17.89
C ARG A 237 19.15 13.93 18.24
N PRO A 238 19.51 14.06 19.52
CA PRO A 238 20.89 13.78 19.96
C PRO A 238 21.35 12.37 19.57
N LEU A 239 22.64 12.24 19.27
CA LEU A 239 23.28 10.97 18.90
C LEU A 239 23.26 9.99 20.09
N LYS A 240 22.93 8.72 19.80
CA LYS A 240 22.96 7.59 20.73
C LYS A 240 24.06 6.60 20.32
N PRO A 241 24.66 5.84 21.24
CA PRO A 241 25.65 4.82 20.89
C PRO A 241 25.14 3.80 19.85
N THR A 242 23.85 3.49 19.86
CA THR A 242 23.20 2.62 18.86
C THR A 242 23.27 3.16 17.43
N ASP A 243 23.39 4.48 17.25
CA ASP A 243 23.50 5.09 15.91
C ASP A 243 24.85 4.76 15.29
N PHE A 244 25.90 4.73 16.13
CA PHE A 244 27.23 4.31 15.69
C PHE A 244 27.19 2.85 15.23
N ILE A 245 26.57 1.96 16.01
CA ILE A 245 26.38 0.54 15.67
C ILE A 245 25.73 0.41 14.28
N GLN A 246 24.65 1.16 14.02
CA GLN A 246 23.97 1.14 12.72
C GLN A 246 24.88 1.59 11.57
N LEU A 247 25.59 2.71 11.74
CA LEU A 247 26.53 3.22 10.73
C LEU A 247 27.70 2.26 10.49
N TRP A 248 28.10 1.48 11.50
CA TRP A 248 29.22 0.54 11.40
C TRP A 248 28.82 -0.86 10.90
N SER A 249 27.54 -1.24 11.01
CA SER A 249 27.02 -2.55 10.61
C SER A 249 26.21 -2.46 9.30
N VAL A 250 26.76 -1.80 8.29
CA VAL A 250 26.07 -1.51 7.01
C VAL A 250 25.58 -2.78 6.30
N SER A 251 26.40 -3.83 6.31
CA SER A 251 26.08 -5.09 5.62
C SER A 251 25.12 -5.99 6.40
N ALA A 252 24.88 -5.72 7.69
CA ALA A 252 24.14 -6.60 8.56
C ALA A 252 22.62 -6.56 8.28
N PRO A 253 21.97 -7.73 8.09
CA PRO A 253 20.54 -7.80 7.81
C PRO A 253 19.69 -7.36 9.01
N GLY A 254 18.60 -6.62 8.76
CA GLY A 254 17.58 -6.30 9.77
C GLY A 254 17.94 -5.20 10.78
N ILE A 255 19.14 -4.61 10.69
CA ILE A 255 19.57 -3.52 11.59
C ILE A 255 18.94 -2.17 11.20
N TRP A 256 18.75 -1.96 9.90
CA TRP A 256 18.25 -0.70 9.36
C TRP A 256 16.70 -0.65 9.43
N LYS A 257 16.17 0.15 10.37
CA LYS A 257 14.74 0.46 10.49
C LYS A 257 14.47 1.84 9.89
N ASN A 258 13.25 2.10 9.39
CA ASN A 258 12.88 3.37 8.75
C ASN A 258 13.76 3.73 7.53
N VAL A 259 14.13 2.72 6.74
CA VAL A 259 14.83 2.92 5.47
C VAL A 259 13.82 3.29 4.39
N ILE A 260 14.04 4.44 3.77
CA ILE A 260 13.47 4.78 2.47
C ILE A 260 14.39 4.13 1.44
N GLY A 261 13.85 3.27 0.59
CA GLY A 261 14.62 2.61 -0.46
C GLY A 261 14.82 3.55 -1.65
N THR A 262 15.13 2.96 -2.80
CA THR A 262 15.29 3.71 -4.06
C THR A 262 14.00 3.80 -4.86
N GLU A 263 12.86 3.45 -4.25
CA GLU A 263 11.56 3.70 -4.83
C GLU A 263 11.43 5.17 -5.23
N PHE A 264 10.97 5.41 -6.46
CA PHE A 264 10.74 6.75 -7.02
C PHE A 264 11.99 7.61 -7.28
N SER A 265 13.17 7.24 -6.75
CA SER A 265 14.47 7.81 -7.14
C SER A 265 15.12 7.05 -8.31
N MET A 266 14.29 6.33 -9.08
CA MET A 266 14.72 5.61 -10.26
C MET A 266 14.68 6.42 -11.58
N ASP A 267 15.83 6.86 -12.10
CA ASP A 267 16.17 6.95 -13.52
C ASP A 267 15.80 5.69 -14.32
N LEU A 268 14.68 5.79 -14.99
CA LEU A 268 14.20 4.76 -15.91
C LEU A 268 14.84 4.88 -17.31
N SER A 269 15.59 5.94 -17.60
CA SER A 269 16.25 6.10 -18.90
C SER A 269 17.46 5.18 -19.06
N ALA A 270 18.17 4.84 -17.98
CA ALA A 270 19.26 3.86 -18.01
C ALA A 270 18.80 2.44 -18.38
N LEU A 271 17.51 2.10 -18.24
CA LEU A 271 16.98 0.78 -18.57
C LEU A 271 17.26 0.37 -20.02
N GLY A 272 17.30 1.34 -20.94
CA GLY A 272 17.61 1.10 -22.34
C GLY A 272 19.09 0.95 -22.65
N ARG A 273 19.99 1.28 -21.72
CA ARG A 273 21.45 1.27 -21.94
C ARG A 273 22.19 0.20 -21.14
N GLN A 274 21.75 -0.08 -19.93
CA GLN A 274 22.45 -0.98 -19.03
C GLN A 274 22.10 -2.45 -19.36
N PRO A 275 23.10 -3.33 -19.54
CA PRO A 275 22.88 -4.77 -19.75
C PRO A 275 22.32 -5.43 -18.48
N ILE A 276 21.59 -6.54 -18.64
CA ILE A 276 21.10 -7.36 -17.51
C ILE A 276 22.28 -8.02 -16.77
N SER A 277 23.22 -8.58 -17.52
CA SER A 277 24.49 -9.09 -17.00
C SER A 277 25.59 -9.02 -18.06
N THR A 278 26.85 -9.19 -17.66
CA THR A 278 27.99 -9.23 -18.57
C THR A 278 27.91 -10.38 -19.56
N ASP A 279 27.37 -11.53 -19.13
CA ASP A 279 27.35 -12.77 -19.92
C ASP A 279 26.10 -12.90 -20.79
N LYS A 280 25.00 -12.24 -20.38
CA LYS A 280 23.73 -12.20 -21.12
C LYS A 280 23.18 -10.77 -21.12
N PRO A 281 23.69 -9.89 -22.00
CA PRO A 281 23.31 -8.48 -22.03
C PRO A 281 21.80 -8.23 -22.12
N ALA A 282 21.07 -9.02 -22.92
CA ALA A 282 19.61 -8.93 -23.04
C ALA A 282 18.81 -9.80 -22.05
N GLY A 283 19.48 -10.59 -21.19
CA GLY A 283 18.80 -11.50 -20.25
C GLY A 283 18.12 -12.70 -20.92
N ALA A 284 16.96 -13.10 -20.39
CA ALA A 284 16.21 -14.29 -20.82
C ALA A 284 14.81 -13.95 -21.36
N ASP A 285 14.19 -14.87 -22.10
CA ASP A 285 12.79 -14.73 -22.56
C ASP A 285 11.84 -14.82 -21.34
N VAL A 286 10.97 -13.82 -21.17
CA VAL A 286 10.08 -13.69 -20.01
C VAL A 286 8.66 -14.19 -20.25
N ARG A 287 8.37 -14.80 -21.41
CA ARG A 287 7.02 -15.28 -21.74
C ARG A 287 6.35 -16.21 -20.71
N TYR A 288 7.13 -16.87 -19.86
CA TYR A 288 6.63 -17.75 -18.80
C TYR A 288 7.03 -17.26 -17.41
N ASP A 289 7.50 -16.02 -17.29
CA ASP A 289 7.84 -15.42 -16.02
C ASP A 289 6.57 -14.89 -15.33
N PRO A 290 6.33 -15.21 -14.05
CA PRO A 290 5.14 -14.76 -13.34
C PRO A 290 4.96 -13.23 -13.30
N ALA A 291 6.05 -12.46 -13.31
CA ALA A 291 5.98 -10.99 -13.37
C ALA A 291 5.48 -10.50 -14.73
N TYR A 292 5.81 -11.23 -15.80
CA TYR A 292 5.30 -10.93 -17.14
C TYR A 292 3.81 -11.28 -17.26
N ASP A 293 3.38 -12.41 -16.69
CA ASP A 293 1.95 -12.78 -16.66
C ASP A 293 1.10 -11.72 -15.93
N GLU A 294 1.59 -11.23 -14.78
CA GLU A 294 0.93 -10.17 -14.01
C GLU A 294 0.92 -8.83 -14.75
N LEU A 295 2.00 -8.50 -15.46
CA LEU A 295 2.08 -7.31 -16.31
C LEU A 295 1.09 -7.39 -17.46
N GLN A 296 1.06 -8.52 -18.17
CA GLN A 296 0.18 -8.74 -19.31
C GLN A 296 -1.30 -8.74 -18.87
N ALA A 297 -1.64 -9.41 -17.77
CA ALA A 297 -3.00 -9.41 -17.23
C ALA A 297 -3.52 -7.99 -16.91
N GLU A 298 -2.64 -7.08 -16.48
CA GLU A 298 -3.00 -5.68 -16.22
C GLU A 298 -3.19 -4.89 -17.52
N VAL A 299 -2.35 -5.11 -18.53
CA VAL A 299 -2.45 -4.46 -19.84
C VAL A 299 -3.65 -4.97 -20.64
N ASP A 300 -4.00 -6.25 -20.53
CA ASP A 300 -5.13 -6.89 -21.23
C ASP A 300 -6.49 -6.28 -20.84
N LYS A 301 -6.57 -5.58 -19.70
CA LYS A 301 -7.75 -4.79 -19.31
C LYS A 301 -8.06 -3.67 -20.32
N LEU A 302 -7.07 -3.17 -21.08
CA LEU A 302 -7.30 -2.20 -22.18
C LEU A 302 -8.16 -2.77 -23.30
N SER A 303 -8.12 -4.08 -23.50
CA SER A 303 -8.76 -4.77 -24.63
C SER A 303 -10.04 -5.50 -24.21
N SER A 304 -10.29 -5.66 -22.92
CA SER A 304 -11.45 -6.37 -22.38
C SER A 304 -12.46 -5.39 -21.78
N PRO A 305 -13.60 -5.13 -22.46
CA PRO A 305 -14.71 -4.36 -21.88
C PRO A 305 -15.36 -5.03 -20.66
N THR A 306 -14.96 -6.27 -20.34
CA THR A 306 -15.43 -7.10 -19.22
C THR A 306 -14.47 -7.16 -18.04
N ALA A 307 -13.23 -6.71 -18.17
CA ALA A 307 -12.30 -6.67 -17.04
C ALA A 307 -12.61 -5.45 -16.19
N ALA A 308 -13.07 -5.60 -14.93
CA ALA A 308 -13.35 -4.39 -14.17
C ALA A 308 -12.12 -3.76 -13.53
N GLY A 309 -12.25 -2.44 -13.40
CA GLY A 309 -11.17 -1.51 -13.12
C GLY A 309 -10.57 -0.96 -14.41
N SER A 310 -10.22 0.32 -14.38
CA SER A 310 -9.27 0.89 -15.34
C SER A 310 -7.90 0.26 -15.13
N VAL A 311 -7.08 0.27 -16.19
CA VAL A 311 -5.69 -0.22 -16.13
C VAL A 311 -4.91 0.54 -15.05
N ASN A 312 -4.29 -0.21 -14.13
CA ASN A 312 -3.41 0.37 -13.15
C ASN A 312 -2.02 0.61 -13.76
N TRP A 313 -1.81 1.80 -14.31
CA TRP A 313 -0.56 2.17 -14.96
C TRP A 313 0.64 2.22 -14.01
N GLU A 314 0.45 2.43 -12.71
CA GLU A 314 1.54 2.32 -11.72
C GLU A 314 2.01 0.87 -11.58
N LYS A 315 1.07 -0.08 -11.54
CA LYS A 315 1.36 -1.52 -11.49
C LYS A 315 2.06 -1.98 -12.77
N VAL A 316 1.60 -1.52 -13.94
CA VAL A 316 2.25 -1.79 -15.25
C VAL A 316 3.68 -1.26 -15.24
N GLY A 317 3.88 0.00 -14.84
CA GLY A 317 5.21 0.61 -14.74
C GLY A 317 6.15 -0.18 -13.84
N ARG A 318 5.70 -0.55 -12.63
CA ARG A 318 6.50 -1.30 -11.66
C ARG A 318 6.98 -2.65 -12.19
N TYR A 319 6.08 -3.47 -12.74
CA TYR A 319 6.48 -4.78 -13.26
C TYR A 319 7.34 -4.68 -14.52
N ALA A 320 7.01 -3.75 -15.41
CA ALA A 320 7.81 -3.54 -16.62
C ALA A 320 9.22 -3.07 -16.28
N THR A 321 9.39 -2.16 -15.30
CA THR A 321 10.71 -1.76 -14.79
C THR A 321 11.47 -2.93 -14.18
N ASP A 322 10.86 -3.74 -13.31
CA ASP A 322 11.53 -4.89 -12.69
C ASP A 322 12.03 -5.90 -13.74
N ILE A 323 11.20 -6.20 -14.74
CA ILE A 323 11.57 -7.10 -15.83
C ILE A 323 12.74 -6.53 -16.64
N LEU A 324 12.65 -5.26 -17.06
CA LEU A 324 13.67 -4.61 -17.89
C LEU A 324 15.00 -4.39 -17.16
N MET A 325 14.97 -4.33 -15.83
CA MET A 325 16.15 -4.16 -15.00
C MET A 325 16.83 -5.50 -14.71
N ASN A 326 16.05 -6.52 -14.33
CA ASN A 326 16.60 -7.72 -13.68
C ASN A 326 16.51 -8.99 -14.53
N LYS A 327 15.63 -9.03 -15.54
CA LYS A 327 15.25 -10.29 -16.20
C LYS A 327 15.50 -10.30 -17.71
N SER A 328 15.00 -9.29 -18.42
CA SER A 328 14.94 -9.33 -19.88
C SER A 328 14.87 -7.95 -20.51
N LYS A 329 15.63 -7.75 -21.59
CA LYS A 329 15.39 -6.67 -22.54
C LYS A 329 14.34 -7.17 -23.53
N ASP A 330 13.08 -6.97 -23.18
CA ASP A 330 11.94 -7.31 -24.02
C ASP A 330 11.26 -6.04 -24.56
N LEU A 331 11.08 -6.00 -25.87
CA LEU A 331 10.55 -4.87 -26.61
C LEU A 331 9.11 -4.55 -26.24
N LEU A 332 8.26 -5.58 -26.05
CA LEU A 332 6.87 -5.39 -25.70
C LEU A 332 6.73 -4.90 -24.24
N VAL A 333 7.58 -5.41 -23.34
CA VAL A 333 7.68 -4.89 -21.97
C VAL A 333 8.13 -3.43 -21.97
N ALA A 334 9.10 -3.07 -22.83
CA ALA A 334 9.53 -1.69 -23.01
C ALA A 334 8.42 -0.80 -23.58
N SER A 335 7.59 -1.33 -24.49
CA SER A 335 6.40 -0.64 -25.00
C SER A 335 5.40 -0.35 -23.88
N TYR A 336 5.13 -1.34 -23.02
CA TYR A 336 4.23 -1.20 -21.87
C TYR A 336 4.74 -0.16 -20.88
N LEU A 337 6.04 -0.20 -20.55
CA LEU A 337 6.67 0.81 -19.69
C LEU A 337 6.53 2.21 -20.27
N ALA A 338 6.88 2.40 -21.55
CA ALA A 338 6.86 3.70 -22.19
C ALA A 338 5.46 4.36 -22.13
N VAL A 339 4.40 3.58 -22.36
CA VAL A 339 3.01 4.09 -22.26
C VAL A 339 2.59 4.31 -20.81
N ALA A 340 2.94 3.40 -19.90
CA ALA A 340 2.65 3.56 -18.48
C ALA A 340 3.23 4.86 -17.93
N LEU A 341 4.44 5.24 -18.36
CA LEU A 341 5.09 6.47 -17.94
C LEU A 341 4.35 7.73 -18.40
N ILE A 342 3.70 7.73 -19.57
CA ILE A 342 2.87 8.86 -20.00
C ILE A 342 1.70 9.07 -19.03
N HIS A 343 1.10 7.98 -18.55
CA HIS A 343 -0.03 8.05 -17.62
C HIS A 343 0.38 8.40 -16.19
N THR A 344 1.54 7.91 -15.71
CA THR A 344 2.00 8.12 -14.33
C THR A 344 2.84 9.38 -14.15
N ARG A 345 3.67 9.72 -15.15
CA ARG A 345 4.65 10.82 -15.11
C ARG A 345 4.47 11.89 -16.21
N ARG A 346 3.37 11.84 -16.97
CA ARG A 346 2.97 12.89 -17.94
C ARG A 346 4.06 13.21 -18.98
N ASN A 347 4.39 14.49 -19.18
CA ASN A 347 5.33 14.97 -20.21
C ASN A 347 6.73 14.38 -20.02
N ASP A 348 7.22 14.37 -18.77
CA ASP A 348 8.51 13.77 -18.45
C ASP A 348 8.48 12.27 -18.71
N GLY A 349 7.39 11.61 -18.30
CA GLY A 349 7.14 10.20 -18.57
C GLY A 349 7.27 9.80 -20.03
N PHE A 350 6.72 10.59 -20.95
CA PHE A 350 6.89 10.37 -22.38
C PHE A 350 8.35 10.46 -22.81
N THR A 351 9.07 11.51 -22.37
CA THR A 351 10.49 11.69 -22.74
C THR A 351 11.35 10.53 -22.21
N VAL A 352 11.14 10.10 -20.95
CA VAL A 352 11.89 8.97 -20.37
C VAL A 352 11.59 7.69 -21.13
N GLY A 353 10.30 7.42 -21.34
CA GLY A 353 9.83 6.21 -22.00
C GLY A 353 10.38 6.10 -23.42
N LEU A 354 10.29 7.18 -24.20
CA LEU A 354 10.84 7.25 -25.56
C LEU A 354 12.35 7.04 -25.56
N LYS A 355 13.07 7.69 -24.63
CA LYS A 355 14.53 7.57 -24.56
C LYS A 355 14.97 6.14 -24.24
N ALA A 356 14.39 5.55 -23.19
CA ALA A 356 14.66 4.18 -22.80
C ALA A 356 14.31 3.19 -23.93
N TYR A 357 13.16 3.39 -24.59
CA TYR A 357 12.70 2.56 -25.70
C TYR A 357 13.64 2.64 -26.92
N GLN A 358 14.03 3.85 -27.31
CA GLN A 358 14.95 4.13 -28.41
C GLN A 358 16.34 3.51 -28.15
N GLU A 359 16.91 3.71 -26.97
CA GLU A 359 18.23 3.17 -26.62
C GLU A 359 18.23 1.64 -26.49
N LEU A 360 17.14 1.07 -25.95
CA LEU A 360 16.94 -0.36 -25.85
C LEU A 360 16.95 -1.02 -27.23
N ILE A 361 16.27 -0.42 -28.20
CA ILE A 361 16.23 -0.89 -29.59
C ILE A 361 17.63 -0.79 -30.21
N GLU A 362 18.30 0.37 -30.14
CA GLU A 362 19.61 0.56 -30.78
C GLU A 362 20.70 -0.35 -30.20
N ARG A 363 20.73 -0.54 -28.87
CA ARG A 363 21.83 -1.25 -28.20
C ARG A 363 21.66 -2.75 -28.17
N PHE A 364 20.43 -3.23 -28.01
CA PHE A 364 20.17 -4.65 -27.80
C PHE A 364 19.55 -5.33 -29.02
N TRP A 365 19.38 -4.64 -30.16
CA TRP A 365 18.65 -5.16 -31.33
C TRP A 365 18.93 -6.61 -31.69
N GLU A 366 20.19 -7.05 -31.66
CA GLU A 366 20.59 -8.41 -31.98
C GLU A 366 20.01 -9.45 -31.02
N GLU A 367 20.06 -9.17 -29.72
CA GLU A 367 19.71 -10.09 -28.63
C GLU A 367 18.33 -9.82 -28.02
N LEU A 368 17.68 -8.74 -28.44
CA LEU A 368 16.40 -8.25 -27.90
C LEU A 368 15.28 -9.28 -28.07
N TYR A 369 14.40 -9.38 -27.07
CA TYR A 369 13.19 -10.18 -27.14
C TYR A 369 12.01 -9.36 -27.70
N PRO A 370 11.13 -9.93 -28.54
CA PRO A 370 11.24 -11.25 -29.18
C PRO A 370 12.46 -11.37 -30.09
N GLN A 371 13.10 -12.55 -30.11
CA GLN A 371 14.30 -12.81 -30.95
C GLN A 371 14.08 -12.45 -32.42
N LYS A 372 15.15 -12.11 -33.16
CA LYS A 372 15.09 -11.75 -34.59
C LYS A 372 14.34 -12.74 -35.48
N VAL A 373 14.39 -14.04 -35.20
CA VAL A 373 13.62 -15.06 -35.94
C VAL A 373 12.10 -14.78 -35.88
N ARG A 374 11.63 -14.04 -34.87
CA ARG A 374 10.25 -13.61 -34.67
C ARG A 374 10.06 -12.12 -35.01
N MET A 375 10.58 -11.64 -36.14
CA MET A 375 10.44 -10.25 -36.60
C MET A 375 9.00 -9.71 -36.52
N ARG A 376 8.00 -10.51 -36.89
CA ARG A 376 6.58 -10.13 -36.77
C ARG A 376 6.16 -9.78 -35.33
N GLY A 377 6.77 -10.43 -34.34
CA GLY A 377 6.54 -10.11 -32.93
C GLY A 377 7.10 -8.74 -32.54
N ARG A 378 8.28 -8.37 -33.06
CA ARG A 378 8.85 -7.02 -32.85
C ARG A 378 8.01 -5.93 -33.51
N VAL A 379 7.55 -6.16 -34.74
CA VAL A 379 6.65 -5.25 -35.44
C VAL A 379 5.37 -5.02 -34.63
N ARG A 380 4.73 -6.09 -34.14
CA ARG A 380 3.53 -5.97 -33.28
C ARG A 380 3.77 -5.19 -31.98
N ALA A 381 4.93 -5.35 -31.35
CA ALA A 381 5.26 -4.58 -30.16
C ALA A 381 5.39 -3.08 -30.47
N ILE A 382 6.02 -2.73 -31.60
CA ILE A 382 6.14 -1.35 -32.07
C ILE A 382 4.77 -0.77 -32.45
N GLU A 383 3.93 -1.53 -33.17
CA GLU A 383 2.56 -1.12 -33.51
C GLU A 383 1.74 -0.84 -32.25
N TRP A 384 1.81 -1.73 -31.25
CA TRP A 384 1.14 -1.55 -29.97
C TRP A 384 1.64 -0.27 -29.27
N TRP A 385 2.96 -0.06 -29.23
CA TRP A 385 3.54 1.15 -28.64
C TRP A 385 3.04 2.42 -29.33
N LEU A 386 3.04 2.45 -30.66
CA LEU A 386 2.59 3.60 -31.44
C LEU A 386 1.12 3.92 -31.17
N GLU A 387 0.24 2.94 -31.31
CA GLU A 387 -1.20 3.10 -31.12
C GLU A 387 -1.51 3.62 -29.71
N LYS A 388 -0.91 3.01 -28.69
CA LYS A 388 -1.20 3.36 -27.29
C LYS A 388 -0.53 4.66 -26.85
N THR A 389 0.65 4.98 -27.38
CA THR A 389 1.30 6.26 -27.14
C THR A 389 0.50 7.41 -27.75
N GLU A 390 0.05 7.28 -29.01
CA GLU A 390 -0.79 8.29 -29.65
C GLU A 390 -2.10 8.52 -28.87
N ALA A 391 -2.75 7.43 -28.44
CA ALA A 391 -3.95 7.50 -27.61
C ALA A 391 -3.67 8.21 -26.27
N ALA A 392 -2.58 7.85 -25.58
CA ALA A 392 -2.21 8.45 -24.30
C ALA A 392 -1.90 9.96 -24.42
N LEU A 393 -1.14 10.37 -25.43
CA LEU A 393 -0.79 11.78 -25.70
C LEU A 393 -2.04 12.65 -25.97
N ARG A 394 -3.11 12.07 -26.51
CA ARG A 394 -4.38 12.77 -26.75
C ARG A 394 -5.33 12.73 -25.55
N GLN A 395 -5.28 11.69 -24.73
CA GLN A 395 -6.17 11.52 -23.57
C GLN A 395 -5.70 12.27 -22.33
N VAL A 396 -4.39 12.35 -22.09
CA VAL A 396 -3.83 13.05 -20.93
C VAL A 396 -3.94 14.56 -21.15
N LYS A 397 -4.80 15.21 -20.37
CA LYS A 397 -5.00 16.66 -20.42
C LYS A 397 -3.77 17.40 -19.89
N GLU A 398 -3.50 18.58 -20.46
CA GLU A 398 -2.48 19.54 -19.98
C GLU A 398 -1.03 19.01 -20.07
N LEU A 399 -0.69 18.31 -21.17
CA LEU A 399 0.72 18.04 -21.47
C LEU A 399 1.39 19.32 -21.99
N SER A 400 2.49 19.70 -21.34
CA SER A 400 3.34 20.83 -21.74
C SER A 400 4.79 20.36 -21.78
N PHE A 401 5.49 20.67 -22.87
CA PHE A 401 6.86 20.24 -23.10
C PHE A 401 7.74 21.48 -23.26
N PRO A 402 8.74 21.72 -22.40
CA PRO A 402 9.71 22.79 -22.56
C PRO A 402 10.47 22.68 -23.90
N PRO A 403 11.01 23.78 -24.45
CA PRO A 403 11.70 23.78 -25.75
C PRO A 403 12.84 22.75 -25.84
N ASP A 404 13.63 22.62 -24.78
CA ASP A 404 14.73 21.66 -24.72
C ASP A 404 14.23 20.20 -24.69
N GLN A 405 13.11 19.94 -23.99
CA GLN A 405 12.45 18.64 -23.97
C GLN A 405 11.88 18.29 -25.36
N LEU A 406 11.28 19.27 -26.06
CA LEU A 406 10.78 19.10 -27.42
C LEU A 406 11.91 18.78 -28.42
N ALA A 407 13.07 19.43 -28.29
CA ALA A 407 14.22 19.15 -29.13
C ALA A 407 14.69 17.70 -28.96
N LEU A 408 14.83 17.23 -27.72
CA LEU A 408 15.21 15.85 -27.40
C LEU A 408 14.19 14.83 -27.91
N ILE A 409 12.89 15.12 -27.77
CA ILE A 409 11.82 14.25 -28.29
C ILE A 409 11.95 14.10 -29.81
N LYS A 410 12.10 15.21 -30.52
CA LYS A 410 12.22 15.21 -31.99
C LYS A 410 13.46 14.45 -32.45
N GLU A 411 14.60 14.65 -31.77
CA GLU A 411 15.83 13.93 -32.04
C GLU A 411 15.66 12.41 -31.85
N ASN A 412 15.15 11.98 -30.70
CA ASN A 412 14.98 10.55 -30.40
C ASN A 412 13.96 9.88 -31.32
N LEU A 413 12.85 10.56 -31.69
CA LEU A 413 11.88 10.06 -32.66
C LEU A 413 12.51 9.89 -34.05
N ASN A 414 13.39 10.81 -34.48
CA ASN A 414 14.08 10.71 -35.76
C ASN A 414 15.10 9.57 -35.77
N ARG A 415 15.87 9.40 -34.68
CA ARG A 415 16.78 8.27 -34.53
C ARG A 415 16.05 6.94 -34.57
N LEU A 416 14.95 6.82 -33.83
CA LEU A 416 14.12 5.63 -33.82
C LEU A 416 13.55 5.31 -35.21
N ASP A 417 13.02 6.31 -35.91
CA ASP A 417 12.45 6.14 -37.26
C ASP A 417 13.51 5.67 -38.27
N ASN A 418 14.70 6.28 -38.26
CA ASN A 418 15.81 5.88 -39.12
C ASN A 418 16.25 4.43 -38.81
N PHE A 419 16.45 4.11 -37.53
CA PHE A 419 16.89 2.77 -37.12
C PHE A 419 15.87 1.70 -37.53
N LEU A 420 14.58 1.94 -37.31
CA LEU A 420 13.54 1.00 -37.69
C LEU A 420 13.41 0.85 -39.20
N GLY A 421 13.57 1.94 -39.97
CA GLY A 421 13.57 1.91 -41.44
C GLY A 421 14.73 1.10 -42.03
N GLU A 422 15.90 1.08 -41.38
CA GLU A 422 17.05 0.27 -41.79
C GLU A 422 16.89 -1.22 -41.47
N HIS A 423 16.15 -1.56 -40.41
CA HIS A 423 16.08 -2.92 -39.86
C HIS A 423 14.75 -3.65 -40.09
N LEU A 424 13.71 -2.98 -40.59
CA LEU A 424 12.39 -3.55 -40.87
C LEU A 424 11.96 -3.31 -42.32
N GLU A 425 11.62 -4.39 -43.04
CA GLU A 425 11.08 -4.31 -44.42
C GLU A 425 9.69 -3.65 -44.48
N SER A 426 8.91 -3.72 -43.40
CA SER A 426 7.59 -3.09 -43.26
C SER A 426 7.49 -2.41 -41.90
N CYS A 427 8.07 -1.21 -41.82
CA CYS A 427 8.09 -0.41 -40.59
C CYS A 427 6.73 0.27 -40.35
N PRO A 428 6.16 0.15 -39.14
CA PRO A 428 5.04 1.00 -38.71
C PRO A 428 5.43 2.49 -38.76
N SER A 429 4.52 3.36 -39.22
CA SER A 429 4.82 4.79 -39.40
C SER A 429 4.80 5.56 -38.08
N LEU A 430 5.89 6.27 -37.79
CA LEU A 430 5.98 7.20 -36.65
C LEU A 430 5.34 8.58 -36.92
N ALA A 431 4.80 8.80 -38.12
CA ALA A 431 4.27 10.10 -38.55
C ALA A 431 3.23 10.70 -37.59
N PRO A 432 2.22 9.97 -37.06
CA PRO A 432 1.22 10.56 -36.18
C PRO A 432 1.78 11.18 -34.89
N ILE A 433 2.80 10.53 -34.31
CA ILE A 433 3.48 11.04 -33.10
C ILE A 433 4.38 12.22 -33.47
N LYS A 434 5.12 12.13 -34.59
CA LYS A 434 5.96 13.25 -35.07
C LYS A 434 5.11 14.50 -35.36
N GLU A 435 3.95 14.35 -36.00
CA GLU A 435 3.01 15.43 -36.29
C GLU A 435 2.47 16.08 -35.01
N TYR A 436 2.13 15.28 -33.99
CA TYR A 436 1.74 15.80 -32.68
C TYR A 436 2.79 16.77 -32.12
N PHE A 437 4.07 16.39 -32.09
CA PHE A 437 5.15 17.24 -31.55
C PHE A 437 5.61 18.35 -32.50
N ASN A 438 5.37 18.23 -33.80
CA ASN A 438 5.62 19.30 -34.77
C ASN A 438 4.53 20.39 -34.71
N GLY A 439 3.30 20.03 -34.36
CA GLY A 439 2.21 20.97 -34.10
C GLY A 439 2.39 21.79 -32.82
N LEU A 440 3.21 21.31 -31.88
CA LEU A 440 3.62 22.05 -30.69
C LEU A 440 4.72 23.05 -31.05
N SER A 441 4.34 24.29 -31.37
CA SER A 441 5.30 25.38 -31.60
C SER A 441 6.09 25.71 -30.33
N PRO A 442 7.42 25.94 -30.40
CA PRO A 442 8.19 26.48 -29.28
C PRO A 442 7.84 27.97 -29.13
N GLY A 443 6.80 28.30 -28.36
CA GLY A 443 6.39 29.70 -28.24
C GLY A 443 4.99 29.96 -27.70
N ALA A 444 4.62 29.28 -26.62
CA ALA A 444 3.47 29.66 -25.80
C ALA A 444 3.84 30.05 -24.34
N ALA A 445 5.03 29.68 -23.86
CA ALA A 445 5.53 30.12 -22.55
C ALA A 445 6.06 31.57 -22.57
N ASP A 446 6.64 32.04 -23.67
CA ASP A 446 7.23 33.39 -23.79
C ASP A 446 6.21 34.52 -24.08
N ARG A 447 4.91 34.23 -24.13
CA ARG A 447 3.87 35.26 -24.35
C ARG A 447 3.14 35.74 -23.09
N LEU A 448 3.51 35.22 -21.92
CA LEU A 448 3.00 35.70 -20.63
C LEU A 448 4.07 36.40 -19.76
N GLU A 449 5.34 36.47 -20.20
CA GLU A 449 6.41 37.20 -19.50
C GLU A 449 6.94 38.44 -20.25
N ALA A 450 6.47 38.70 -21.48
CA ALA A 450 6.85 39.89 -22.25
C ALA A 450 5.86 41.05 -22.09
N GLU A 451 5.46 41.39 -20.86
CA GLU A 451 4.89 42.70 -20.53
C GLU A 451 5.03 43.02 -19.04
N VAL A 452 6.27 43.07 -18.54
CA VAL A 452 6.59 43.81 -17.32
C VAL A 452 7.65 44.85 -17.68
N PRO A 453 7.31 46.15 -17.79
CA PRO A 453 8.31 47.17 -18.03
C PRO A 453 9.23 47.28 -16.82
N THR A 454 10.52 47.14 -17.11
CA THR A 454 11.67 47.29 -16.24
C THR A 454 11.53 48.54 -15.35
N ARG A 455 11.46 48.35 -14.03
CA ARG A 455 11.79 49.41 -13.07
C ARG A 455 12.94 48.94 -12.20
N VAL A 456 14.13 49.33 -12.64
CA VAL A 456 15.33 49.41 -11.81
C VAL A 456 15.06 50.46 -10.74
N PHE A 457 15.16 50.11 -9.46
CA PHE A 457 15.41 51.10 -8.42
C PHE A 457 16.46 50.60 -7.43
N SER A 458 17.56 51.34 -7.45
CA SER A 458 18.51 51.54 -6.37
C SER A 458 17.81 52.08 -5.11
N GLU A 459 18.24 51.62 -3.94
CA GLU A 459 18.06 52.29 -2.64
C GLU A 459 19.10 53.42 -2.44
N PRO A 460 19.00 54.28 -1.39
CA PRO A 460 17.92 54.48 -0.40
C PRO A 460 17.52 55.98 -0.26
N VAL A 461 16.48 56.29 0.55
CA VAL A 461 16.44 57.38 1.57
C VAL A 461 15.01 57.57 2.12
N GLU A 462 14.94 57.42 3.45
CA GLU A 462 14.05 57.94 4.50
C GLU A 462 12.78 58.79 4.25
N GLU A 463 11.75 58.36 5.01
CA GLU A 463 10.82 59.09 5.91
C GLU A 463 9.59 59.88 5.42
N LYS A 464 8.43 59.27 5.79
CA LYS A 464 7.22 59.84 6.49
C LYS A 464 6.15 60.62 5.70
N PRO A 465 4.89 60.71 6.22
CA PRO A 465 3.99 59.64 6.68
C PRO A 465 2.51 59.89 6.27
N ALA A 466 1.60 59.05 6.80
CA ALA A 466 0.14 59.22 6.91
C ALA A 466 -0.65 58.87 5.63
N ALA A 467 -1.82 58.24 5.65
CA ALA A 467 -2.80 57.72 6.61
C ALA A 467 -3.82 56.97 5.69
N ALA A 468 -4.71 56.07 6.04
CA ALA A 468 -5.20 55.41 7.23
C ALA A 468 -6.12 54.28 6.73
N ALA A 469 -6.45 53.35 7.63
CA ALA A 469 -7.64 52.48 7.63
C ALA A 469 -7.77 51.50 6.44
N ALA A 470 -7.41 50.23 6.64
CA ALA A 470 -8.30 49.20 7.19
C ALA A 470 -9.49 48.90 6.27
N HIS A 471 -9.52 47.70 5.68
CA HIS A 471 -10.60 46.72 5.84
C HIS A 471 -10.08 45.32 5.45
N GLN A 472 -10.44 44.36 6.30
CA GLN A 472 -10.22 42.93 6.14
C GLN A 472 -10.90 42.42 4.86
N GLN A 473 -10.21 41.56 4.10
CA GLN A 473 -10.87 40.67 3.14
C GLN A 473 -10.49 39.23 3.47
N GLN A 474 -11.55 38.48 3.76
CA GLN A 474 -11.61 37.03 3.90
C GLN A 474 -11.06 36.34 2.66
N GLU A 475 -10.37 35.21 2.87
CA GLU A 475 -10.03 34.27 1.80
C GLU A 475 -11.30 33.81 1.05
N PRO A 476 -11.33 33.77 -0.28
CA PRO A 476 -12.36 33.08 -1.01
C PRO A 476 -12.08 31.57 -0.98
N HIS A 477 -12.99 30.82 -0.36
CA HIS A 477 -13.14 29.39 -0.61
C HIS A 477 -13.39 29.15 -2.11
N ASP A 478 -12.53 28.34 -2.74
CA ASP A 478 -12.78 27.79 -4.07
C ASP A 478 -14.00 26.86 -4.01
N VAL A 479 -15.16 27.34 -4.44
CA VAL A 479 -16.32 26.50 -4.72
C VAL A 479 -16.13 25.97 -6.13
N ALA A 480 -15.79 24.69 -6.25
CA ALA A 480 -15.73 24.01 -7.54
C ALA A 480 -17.08 24.16 -8.27
N VAL A 481 -17.08 24.90 -9.38
CA VAL A 481 -18.27 25.07 -10.22
C VAL A 481 -18.66 23.72 -10.80
N LEU A 482 -19.79 23.17 -10.34
CA LEU A 482 -20.44 21.99 -10.94
C LEU A 482 -20.84 22.36 -12.37
N LYS A 483 -20.15 21.80 -13.37
CA LYS A 483 -20.55 21.94 -14.77
C LYS A 483 -21.91 21.28 -14.97
N GLU A 484 -22.88 22.03 -15.49
CA GLU A 484 -24.18 21.47 -15.87
C GLU A 484 -24.00 20.42 -16.97
N ILE A 485 -24.69 19.29 -16.81
CA ILE A 485 -24.70 18.20 -17.79
C ILE A 485 -25.71 18.58 -18.88
N THR A 486 -25.23 18.88 -20.09
CA THR A 486 -26.08 19.42 -21.16
C THR A 486 -26.40 18.42 -22.27
N SER A 487 -25.79 17.23 -22.26
CA SER A 487 -26.05 16.17 -23.23
C SER A 487 -26.04 14.77 -22.61
N GLN A 488 -26.69 13.81 -23.28
CA GLN A 488 -26.69 12.39 -22.87
C GLN A 488 -25.29 11.77 -22.89
N GLN A 489 -24.44 12.20 -23.81
CA GLN A 489 -23.05 11.75 -23.90
C GLN A 489 -22.21 12.30 -22.73
N GLU A 490 -22.41 13.56 -22.34
CA GLU A 490 -21.80 14.15 -21.14
C GLU A 490 -22.30 13.46 -19.86
N ALA A 491 -23.59 13.12 -19.79
CA ALA A 491 -24.18 12.40 -18.67
C ALA A 491 -23.54 11.01 -18.50
N GLY A 492 -23.40 10.25 -19.59
CA GLY A 492 -22.76 8.94 -19.59
C GLY A 492 -21.29 9.01 -19.16
N LYS A 493 -20.55 10.02 -19.64
CA LYS A 493 -19.16 10.24 -19.23
C LYS A 493 -19.03 10.64 -17.76
N ALA A 494 -19.86 11.58 -17.30
CA ALA A 494 -19.86 12.02 -15.90
C ALA A 494 -20.22 10.89 -14.94
N LEU A 495 -21.17 10.03 -15.33
CA LEU A 495 -21.54 8.83 -14.59
C LEU A 495 -20.40 7.81 -14.53
N SER A 496 -19.73 7.54 -15.66
CA SER A 496 -18.56 6.65 -15.71
C SER A 496 -17.43 7.17 -14.81
N ASP A 497 -17.11 8.46 -14.90
CA ASP A 497 -16.09 9.12 -14.06
C ASP A 497 -16.49 9.06 -12.56
N GLY A 498 -17.78 9.20 -12.26
CA GLY A 498 -18.34 9.08 -10.92
C GLY A 498 -18.21 7.67 -10.35
N LEU A 499 -18.56 6.64 -11.12
CA LEU A 499 -18.45 5.24 -10.72
C LEU A 499 -16.98 4.82 -10.50
N MET A 500 -16.06 5.37 -11.30
CA MET A 500 -14.62 5.17 -11.09
C MET A 500 -14.16 5.74 -9.75
N LYS A 501 -14.54 6.99 -9.43
CA LYS A 501 -14.25 7.61 -8.13
C LYS A 501 -14.89 6.87 -6.95
N ILE A 502 -16.12 6.39 -7.11
CA ILE A 502 -16.78 5.56 -6.09
C ILE A 502 -15.99 4.27 -5.87
N SER A 503 -15.49 3.64 -6.93
CA SER A 503 -14.69 2.40 -6.83
C SER A 503 -13.35 2.66 -6.11
N GLU A 504 -12.65 3.74 -6.44
CA GLU A 504 -11.41 4.16 -5.75
C GLU A 504 -11.65 4.43 -4.25
N ALA A 505 -12.70 5.20 -3.93
CA ALA A 505 -13.06 5.51 -2.55
C ALA A 505 -13.49 4.25 -1.77
N SER A 506 -14.24 3.35 -2.40
CA SER A 506 -14.69 2.09 -1.79
C SER A 506 -13.50 1.18 -1.48
N PHE A 507 -12.54 1.08 -2.40
CA PHE A 507 -11.32 0.32 -2.20
C PHE A 507 -10.47 0.89 -1.05
N TYR A 508 -10.32 2.21 -0.99
CA TYR A 508 -9.62 2.87 0.12
C TYR A 508 -10.31 2.62 1.47
N LEU A 509 -11.64 2.77 1.54
CA LEU A 509 -12.41 2.51 2.76
C LEU A 509 -12.30 1.05 3.22
N TRP A 510 -12.32 0.10 2.27
CA TRP A 510 -12.14 -1.31 2.55
C TRP A 510 -10.74 -1.63 3.12
N GLN A 511 -9.68 -0.99 2.62
CA GLN A 511 -8.33 -1.15 3.17
C GLN A 511 -8.18 -0.64 4.61
N GLN A 512 -8.92 0.41 4.96
CA GLN A 512 -8.90 0.99 6.31
C GLN A 512 -9.69 0.16 7.33
N ASP A 513 -10.86 -0.37 6.94
CA ASP A 513 -11.68 -1.22 7.80
C ASP A 513 -12.39 -2.34 7.03
N LEU A 514 -11.84 -3.55 7.13
CA LEU A 514 -12.39 -4.74 6.51
C LEU A 514 -13.77 -5.14 7.08
N ALA A 515 -14.16 -4.63 8.25
CA ALA A 515 -15.48 -4.88 8.84
C ALA A 515 -16.56 -3.89 8.35
N GLY A 516 -16.16 -2.84 7.62
CA GLY A 516 -17.07 -1.80 7.13
C GLY A 516 -17.99 -2.29 6.01
N PRO A 517 -19.32 -2.34 6.20
CA PRO A 517 -20.24 -2.90 5.20
C PRO A 517 -20.37 -2.05 3.92
N GLN A 518 -20.13 -0.73 4.02
CA GLN A 518 -20.36 0.20 2.91
C GLN A 518 -19.45 -0.08 1.72
N ALA A 519 -18.19 -0.43 1.97
CA ALA A 519 -17.26 -0.70 0.89
C ALA A 519 -17.68 -1.92 0.06
N TYR A 520 -18.14 -3.00 0.71
CA TYR A 520 -18.65 -4.19 0.01
C TYR A 520 -19.88 -3.89 -0.84
N ARG A 521 -20.78 -3.02 -0.36
CA ARG A 521 -21.97 -2.59 -1.10
C ARG A 521 -21.58 -1.80 -2.34
N LEU A 522 -20.74 -0.79 -2.17
CA LEU A 522 -20.37 0.10 -3.26
C LEU A 522 -19.57 -0.66 -4.33
N THR A 523 -18.61 -1.52 -3.96
CA THR A 523 -17.85 -2.34 -4.91
C THR A 523 -18.77 -3.22 -5.78
N ARG A 524 -19.79 -3.83 -5.18
CA ARG A 524 -20.76 -4.68 -5.90
C ARG A 524 -21.69 -3.86 -6.80
N LYS A 525 -22.18 -2.73 -6.28
CA LYS A 525 -23.02 -1.81 -7.05
C LYS A 525 -22.28 -1.23 -8.26
N THR A 526 -21.02 -0.83 -8.11
CA THR A 526 -20.23 -0.33 -9.24
C THR A 526 -19.88 -1.44 -10.22
N ALA A 527 -19.51 -2.63 -9.74
CA ALA A 527 -19.19 -3.78 -10.58
C ALA A 527 -20.36 -4.25 -11.46
N TRP A 528 -21.59 -4.19 -10.92
CA TRP A 528 -22.79 -4.67 -11.63
C TRP A 528 -23.65 -3.56 -12.22
N TYR A 529 -23.27 -2.29 -12.05
CA TYR A 529 -24.06 -1.14 -12.51
C TYR A 529 -24.44 -1.25 -13.99
N ALA A 530 -23.46 -1.54 -14.85
CA ALA A 530 -23.64 -1.59 -16.30
C ALA A 530 -24.21 -2.92 -16.83
N VAL A 531 -24.56 -3.86 -15.95
CA VAL A 531 -25.03 -5.20 -16.33
C VAL A 531 -26.55 -5.25 -16.25
N ASP A 532 -27.23 -4.98 -17.36
CA ASP A 532 -28.71 -4.92 -17.36
C ASP A 532 -29.39 -6.21 -17.84
N GLU A 533 -28.65 -7.08 -18.55
CA GLU A 533 -29.16 -8.34 -19.11
C GLU A 533 -28.18 -9.49 -18.84
N LEU A 534 -28.69 -10.73 -18.97
CA LEU A 534 -27.85 -11.92 -18.91
C LEU A 534 -26.83 -11.93 -20.07
N PRO A 535 -25.58 -12.35 -19.82
CA PRO A 535 -24.60 -12.40 -20.89
C PRO A 535 -25.02 -13.41 -21.98
N PRO A 536 -24.77 -13.13 -23.27
CA PRO A 536 -25.14 -14.02 -24.35
C PRO A 536 -24.51 -15.41 -24.18
N ALA A 537 -25.36 -16.45 -24.19
CA ALA A 537 -24.95 -17.83 -23.97
C ALA A 537 -25.53 -18.77 -25.03
N ALA A 538 -24.77 -19.79 -25.41
CA ALA A 538 -25.23 -20.92 -26.21
C ALA A 538 -25.16 -22.18 -25.34
N ASN A 539 -26.30 -22.86 -25.14
CA ASN A 539 -26.40 -24.03 -24.24
C ASN A 539 -25.87 -23.78 -22.82
N GLY A 540 -26.11 -22.58 -22.26
CA GLY A 540 -25.63 -22.19 -20.93
C GLY A 540 -24.17 -21.72 -20.88
N GLN A 541 -23.42 -21.82 -21.99
CA GLN A 541 -22.02 -21.40 -22.08
C GLN A 541 -21.87 -20.02 -22.71
N THR A 542 -21.17 -19.12 -22.02
CA THR A 542 -20.91 -17.74 -22.46
C THR A 542 -19.59 -17.64 -23.23
N ARG A 543 -19.35 -16.52 -23.91
CA ARG A 543 -18.04 -16.18 -24.51
C ARG A 543 -17.07 -15.50 -23.54
N ILE A 544 -17.44 -15.43 -22.26
CA ILE A 544 -16.68 -14.70 -21.24
C ILE A 544 -15.49 -15.57 -20.80
N PRO A 545 -14.25 -15.02 -20.78
CA PRO A 545 -13.07 -15.79 -20.41
C PRO A 545 -13.13 -16.21 -18.93
N PRO A 546 -12.74 -17.45 -18.60
CA PRO A 546 -12.70 -17.94 -17.23
C PRO A 546 -11.56 -17.30 -16.41
N PRO A 547 -11.65 -17.35 -15.08
CA PRO A 547 -10.50 -17.13 -14.22
C PRO A 547 -9.40 -18.17 -14.49
N SER A 548 -8.13 -17.77 -14.38
CA SER A 548 -7.00 -18.67 -14.60
C SER A 548 -6.93 -19.77 -13.53
N SER A 549 -6.33 -20.92 -13.88
CA SER A 549 -6.15 -22.04 -12.95
C SER A 549 -5.33 -21.65 -11.73
N GLN A 550 -4.36 -20.75 -11.87
CA GLN A 550 -3.57 -20.21 -10.75
C GLN A 550 -4.45 -19.43 -9.76
N VAL A 551 -5.35 -18.58 -10.27
CA VAL A 551 -6.28 -17.81 -9.42
C VAL A 551 -7.26 -18.73 -8.70
N LYS A 552 -7.80 -19.74 -9.39
CA LYS A 552 -8.68 -20.76 -8.79
C LYS A 552 -7.93 -21.50 -7.66
N ASN A 553 -6.73 -22.00 -7.94
CA ASN A 553 -5.92 -22.75 -6.97
C ASN A 553 -5.58 -21.91 -5.74
N LEU A 554 -5.14 -20.66 -5.93
CA LEU A 554 -4.85 -19.74 -4.81
C LEU A 554 -6.06 -19.57 -3.88
N LEU A 555 -7.25 -19.35 -4.42
CA LEU A 555 -8.46 -19.16 -3.61
C LEU A 555 -8.85 -20.45 -2.87
N PHE A 556 -8.70 -21.62 -3.50
CA PHE A 556 -8.93 -22.90 -2.84
C PHE A 556 -7.91 -23.18 -1.72
N ASP A 557 -6.63 -22.90 -1.97
CA ASP A 557 -5.57 -23.07 -0.98
C ASP A 557 -5.79 -22.16 0.23
N LEU A 558 -6.09 -20.87 0.01
CA LEU A 558 -6.39 -19.93 1.10
C LEU A 558 -7.64 -20.35 1.90
N ARG A 559 -8.67 -20.85 1.23
CA ARG A 559 -9.87 -21.39 1.88
C ARG A 559 -9.57 -22.60 2.75
N ASN A 560 -8.72 -23.51 2.28
CA ASN A 560 -8.39 -24.75 2.97
C ASN A 560 -7.38 -24.55 4.11
N ASN A 561 -6.41 -23.64 3.94
CA ASN A 561 -5.36 -23.36 4.90
C ASN A 561 -5.82 -22.52 6.11
N GLY A 562 -7.06 -22.00 6.06
CA GLY A 562 -7.69 -21.33 7.21
C GLY A 562 -7.38 -19.84 7.36
N ASP A 563 -6.64 -19.22 6.42
CA ASP A 563 -6.40 -17.78 6.43
C ASP A 563 -7.62 -17.03 5.86
N ALA A 564 -8.57 -16.74 6.74
CA ALA A 564 -9.82 -16.06 6.39
C ALA A 564 -9.59 -14.62 5.91
N GLU A 565 -8.60 -13.90 6.46
CA GLU A 565 -8.34 -12.52 6.05
C GLU A 565 -7.68 -12.46 4.67
N ALA A 566 -6.71 -13.33 4.39
CA ALA A 566 -6.10 -13.42 3.07
C ALA A 566 -7.10 -13.91 2.01
N LEU A 567 -7.98 -14.88 2.36
CA LEU A 567 -9.06 -15.31 1.47
C LEU A 567 -10.01 -14.15 1.13
N LEU A 568 -10.44 -13.39 2.13
CA LEU A 568 -11.29 -12.21 1.95
C LEU A 568 -10.64 -11.20 1.01
N LYS A 569 -9.36 -10.87 1.27
CA LYS A 569 -8.59 -9.93 0.45
C LYS A 569 -8.44 -10.41 -0.98
N ALA A 570 -8.14 -11.70 -1.16
CA ALA A 570 -7.97 -12.31 -2.45
C ALA A 570 -9.27 -12.34 -3.27
N ALA A 571 -10.41 -12.59 -2.62
CA ALA A 571 -11.72 -12.61 -3.27
C ALA A 571 -12.20 -11.20 -3.66
N GLU A 572 -12.15 -10.22 -2.75
CA GLU A 572 -12.64 -8.86 -3.01
C GLU A 572 -11.80 -8.12 -4.06
N THR A 573 -10.47 -8.30 -4.07
CA THR A 573 -9.59 -7.66 -5.08
C THR A 573 -9.84 -8.18 -6.50
N ARG A 574 -10.43 -9.37 -6.62
CA ARG A 574 -10.72 -10.06 -7.89
C ARG A 574 -12.15 -9.88 -8.36
N LEU A 575 -13.08 -9.51 -7.49
CA LEU A 575 -14.49 -9.30 -7.83
C LEU A 575 -14.67 -8.31 -8.99
N PRO A 576 -13.96 -7.16 -9.05
CA PRO A 576 -14.02 -6.31 -10.24
C PRO A 576 -13.55 -7.06 -11.50
N GLN A 577 -12.47 -7.82 -11.43
CA GLN A 577 -11.91 -8.47 -12.63
C GLN A 577 -12.82 -9.58 -13.18
N TYR A 578 -13.59 -10.24 -12.30
CA TYR A 578 -14.46 -11.37 -12.63
C TYR A 578 -15.88 -11.15 -12.09
N ILE A 579 -16.57 -10.11 -12.58
CA ILE A 579 -17.88 -9.68 -12.06
C ILE A 579 -18.97 -10.77 -12.09
N PHE A 580 -18.84 -11.75 -12.98
CA PHE A 580 -19.77 -12.87 -13.12
C PHE A 580 -19.35 -14.14 -12.35
N TRP A 581 -18.17 -14.14 -11.71
CA TRP A 581 -17.73 -15.28 -10.93
C TRP A 581 -18.33 -15.24 -9.52
N ILE A 582 -19.51 -15.83 -9.38
CA ILE A 582 -20.33 -15.75 -8.16
C ILE A 582 -19.63 -16.46 -6.98
N ASP A 583 -18.77 -17.43 -7.24
CA ASP A 583 -17.97 -18.08 -6.19
C ASP A 583 -17.15 -17.08 -5.37
N LEU A 584 -16.68 -15.97 -5.96
CA LEU A 584 -15.95 -14.92 -5.23
C LEU A 584 -16.79 -14.33 -4.09
N ASN A 585 -18.10 -14.16 -4.31
CA ASN A 585 -19.01 -13.64 -3.30
C ASN A 585 -19.25 -14.65 -2.18
N ARG A 586 -19.38 -15.94 -2.50
CA ARG A 586 -19.47 -16.99 -1.48
C ARG A 586 -18.18 -17.06 -0.65
N LEU A 587 -17.02 -17.03 -1.29
CA LEU A 587 -15.72 -17.10 -0.61
C LEU A 587 -15.50 -15.89 0.31
N ALA A 588 -15.88 -14.68 -0.14
CA ALA A 588 -15.85 -13.49 0.69
C ALA A 588 -16.80 -13.60 1.89
N ALA A 589 -18.04 -14.07 1.69
CA ALA A 589 -18.98 -14.30 2.78
C ALA A 589 -18.45 -15.35 3.77
N GLU A 590 -17.94 -16.49 3.28
CA GLU A 590 -17.34 -17.53 4.11
C GLU A 590 -16.16 -17.01 4.93
N ALA A 591 -15.30 -16.19 4.33
CA ALA A 591 -14.19 -15.55 4.99
C ALA A 591 -14.64 -14.58 6.09
N LEU A 592 -15.61 -13.71 5.80
CA LEU A 592 -16.19 -12.77 6.77
C LEU A 592 -16.85 -13.50 7.95
N ALA A 593 -17.55 -14.60 7.68
CA ALA A 593 -18.14 -15.42 8.73
C ALA A 593 -17.08 -16.05 9.65
N ARG A 594 -15.95 -16.52 9.08
CA ARG A 594 -14.82 -17.08 9.85
C ARG A 594 -14.08 -16.03 10.69
N LEU A 595 -14.05 -14.77 10.26
CA LEU A 595 -13.44 -13.65 10.99
C LEU A 595 -14.23 -13.20 12.22
N GLY A 596 -15.48 -13.68 12.39
CA GLY A 596 -16.27 -13.52 13.61
C GLY A 596 -17.23 -12.33 13.59
N SER A 597 -17.90 -12.10 14.73
CA SER A 597 -19.07 -11.22 14.85
C SER A 597 -18.84 -9.76 14.46
N ARG A 598 -17.61 -9.26 14.55
CA ARG A 598 -17.27 -7.91 14.08
C ARG A 598 -17.59 -7.72 12.59
N PHE A 599 -17.48 -8.77 11.79
CA PHE A 599 -17.62 -8.75 10.33
C PHE A 599 -19.03 -9.09 9.84
N GLU A 600 -19.98 -9.32 10.75
CA GLU A 600 -21.36 -9.73 10.44
C GLU A 600 -22.07 -8.75 9.50
N LYS A 601 -21.94 -7.44 9.73
CA LYS A 601 -22.54 -6.43 8.85
C LYS A 601 -21.94 -6.44 7.44
N ALA A 602 -20.64 -6.69 7.33
CA ALA A 602 -19.96 -6.83 6.04
C ALA A 602 -20.39 -8.11 5.33
N HIS A 603 -20.51 -9.23 6.06
CA HIS A 603 -21.05 -10.49 5.56
C HIS A 603 -22.46 -10.28 4.97
N ASP A 604 -23.34 -9.62 5.71
CA ASP A 604 -24.71 -9.36 5.29
C ASP A 604 -24.77 -8.47 4.05
N ALA A 605 -23.88 -7.47 3.97
CA ALA A 605 -23.76 -6.62 2.80
C ALA A 605 -23.37 -7.42 1.54
N VAL A 606 -22.41 -8.35 1.65
CA VAL A 606 -22.03 -9.26 0.55
C VAL A 606 -23.22 -10.11 0.12
N CYS A 607 -23.92 -10.72 1.08
CA CYS A 607 -25.07 -11.58 0.82
C CYS A 607 -26.22 -10.81 0.14
N GLN A 608 -26.59 -9.64 0.68
CA GLN A 608 -27.70 -8.82 0.19
C GLN A 608 -27.48 -8.35 -1.25
N GLU A 609 -26.30 -7.83 -1.56
CA GLU A 609 -26.02 -7.33 -2.91
C GLU A 609 -25.93 -8.48 -3.92
N THR A 610 -25.38 -9.63 -3.51
CA THR A 610 -25.35 -10.83 -4.37
C THR A 610 -26.75 -11.35 -4.65
N ALA A 611 -27.63 -11.35 -3.64
CA ALA A 611 -29.02 -11.72 -3.79
C ALA A 611 -29.79 -10.76 -4.70
N PHE A 612 -29.53 -9.46 -4.57
CA PHE A 612 -30.13 -8.44 -5.42
C PHE A 612 -29.70 -8.59 -6.90
N LEU A 613 -28.45 -8.96 -7.16
CA LEU A 613 -27.98 -9.26 -8.52
C LEU A 613 -28.80 -10.39 -9.14
N LEU A 614 -28.96 -11.51 -8.44
CA LEU A 614 -29.70 -12.67 -8.94
C LEU A 614 -31.20 -12.41 -9.07
N HIS A 615 -31.76 -11.56 -8.21
CA HIS A 615 -33.13 -11.10 -8.38
C HIS A 615 -33.29 -10.27 -9.68
N ARG A 616 -32.32 -9.40 -10.00
CA ARG A 616 -32.34 -8.62 -11.25
C ARG A 616 -32.07 -9.50 -12.49
N LEU A 617 -31.23 -10.51 -12.35
CA LEU A 617 -30.75 -11.37 -13.44
C LEU A 617 -30.94 -12.86 -13.09
N PRO A 618 -32.18 -13.36 -13.06
CA PRO A 618 -32.46 -14.76 -12.72
C PRO A 618 -31.87 -15.70 -13.77
N GLY A 619 -31.20 -16.78 -13.34
CA GLY A 619 -30.54 -17.75 -14.23
C GLY A 619 -29.06 -17.46 -14.48
N LEU A 620 -28.53 -16.34 -13.96
CA LEU A 620 -27.10 -16.02 -14.03
C LEU A 620 -26.23 -17.10 -13.38
N GLU A 621 -26.73 -17.71 -12.30
CA GLU A 621 -26.09 -18.81 -11.57
C GLU A 621 -26.01 -20.13 -12.34
N GLU A 622 -26.78 -20.26 -13.41
CA GLU A 622 -26.82 -21.45 -14.28
C GLU A 622 -25.79 -21.39 -15.42
N LEU A 623 -25.26 -20.21 -15.71
CA LEU A 623 -24.32 -19.98 -16.81
C LEU A 623 -22.88 -20.42 -16.49
N SER A 624 -22.08 -20.59 -17.54
CA SER A 624 -20.66 -20.92 -17.47
C SER A 624 -19.80 -20.01 -18.34
N PHE A 625 -18.52 -19.91 -17.99
CA PHE A 625 -17.47 -19.29 -18.80
C PHE A 625 -17.22 -20.08 -20.10
N SER A 626 -16.40 -19.51 -20.99
CA SER A 626 -16.07 -20.08 -22.29
C SER A 626 -15.34 -21.43 -22.24
N ASP A 627 -14.71 -21.77 -21.12
CA ASP A 627 -14.09 -23.10 -20.88
C ASP A 627 -15.03 -24.12 -20.23
N GLY A 628 -16.27 -23.73 -19.91
CA GLY A 628 -17.25 -24.56 -19.22
C GLY A 628 -17.18 -24.47 -17.69
N THR A 629 -16.25 -23.69 -17.12
CA THR A 629 -16.25 -23.39 -15.68
C THR A 629 -17.57 -22.71 -15.32
N PRO A 630 -18.34 -23.19 -14.32
CA PRO A 630 -19.60 -22.56 -13.95
C PRO A 630 -19.38 -21.21 -13.28
N PHE A 631 -20.30 -20.25 -13.46
CA PHE A 631 -20.28 -18.98 -12.72
C PHE A 631 -20.51 -19.20 -11.23
N ALA A 632 -21.33 -20.18 -10.88
CA ALA A 632 -21.57 -20.66 -9.53
C ALA A 632 -21.36 -22.18 -9.47
N THR A 633 -20.37 -22.63 -8.70
CA THR A 633 -20.19 -24.04 -8.34
C THR A 633 -21.42 -24.60 -7.60
N PRO A 634 -21.59 -25.94 -7.50
CA PRO A 634 -22.69 -26.54 -6.75
C PRO A 634 -22.81 -26.02 -5.30
N ASP A 635 -21.68 -25.88 -4.60
CA ASP A 635 -21.62 -25.28 -3.26
C ASP A 635 -22.11 -23.83 -3.25
N THR A 636 -21.73 -23.05 -4.27
CA THR A 636 -22.20 -21.67 -4.46
C THR A 636 -23.68 -21.63 -4.75
N ARG A 637 -24.22 -22.48 -5.63
CA ARG A 637 -25.66 -22.57 -5.88
C ARG A 637 -26.44 -22.94 -4.61
N GLN A 638 -25.88 -23.78 -3.75
CA GLN A 638 -26.49 -24.09 -2.46
C GLN A 638 -26.47 -22.89 -1.52
N TRP A 639 -25.35 -22.17 -1.41
CA TRP A 639 -25.26 -20.93 -0.61
C TRP A 639 -26.22 -19.84 -1.11
N LEU A 640 -26.36 -19.69 -2.43
CA LEU A 640 -27.26 -18.72 -3.05
C LEU A 640 -28.73 -18.92 -2.66
N LYS A 641 -29.17 -20.19 -2.49
CA LYS A 641 -30.51 -20.51 -1.97
C LYS A 641 -30.72 -20.01 -0.53
N GLY A 642 -29.65 -19.83 0.24
CA GLY A 642 -29.70 -19.33 1.62
C GLY A 642 -29.75 -17.81 1.76
N ILE A 643 -29.48 -17.05 0.69
CA ILE A 643 -29.40 -15.57 0.72
C ILE A 643 -30.49 -14.87 -0.10
N VAL A 644 -31.44 -15.61 -0.68
CA VAL A 644 -32.45 -15.14 -1.65
C VAL A 644 -33.14 -13.83 -1.22
N PHE A 645 -33.21 -12.88 -2.16
CA PHE A 645 -33.89 -11.60 -1.99
C PHE A 645 -35.40 -11.82 -1.83
N ARG A 646 -35.94 -11.60 -0.63
CA ARG A 646 -37.40 -11.57 -0.40
C ARG A 646 -37.95 -10.25 -0.93
N GLY A 647 -38.28 -10.22 -2.22
CA GLY A 647 -39.03 -9.10 -2.81
C GLY A 647 -40.43 -9.03 -2.18
N ALA A 648 -40.85 -7.82 -1.79
CA ALA A 648 -42.23 -7.54 -1.42
C ALA A 648 -43.14 -7.82 -2.64
N GLN A 649 -43.96 -8.87 -2.59
CA GLN A 649 -45.11 -9.00 -3.50
C GLN A 649 -46.30 -8.17 -2.98
N PRO A 650 -47.13 -7.60 -3.86
CA PRO A 650 -48.35 -6.90 -3.47
C PRO A 650 -49.39 -7.90 -2.92
N ASP A 651 -50.03 -7.47 -1.84
CA ASP A 651 -51.07 -8.15 -1.07
C ASP A 651 -52.05 -8.98 -1.92
N THR A 652 -51.97 -10.32 -1.81
CA THR A 652 -53.13 -11.20 -2.01
C THR A 652 -53.06 -12.43 -1.09
N SER A 653 -53.44 -12.21 0.18
CA SER A 653 -54.00 -13.18 1.14
C SER A 653 -53.11 -14.33 1.69
N PRO A 654 -53.40 -14.87 2.90
CA PRO A 654 -54.05 -14.28 4.06
C PRO A 654 -53.03 -13.94 5.17
N LEU A 655 -53.39 -12.95 5.99
CA LEU A 655 -52.65 -12.52 7.18
C LEU A 655 -52.23 -13.71 8.06
N GLY A 656 -50.92 -13.99 8.16
CA GLY A 656 -50.43 -15.03 9.08
C GLY A 656 -48.92 -15.24 9.21
N GLU A 657 -48.09 -14.99 8.20
CA GLU A 657 -46.71 -15.57 8.19
C GLU A 657 -45.54 -14.58 8.26
N ALA A 658 -45.75 -13.32 8.62
CA ALA A 658 -44.65 -12.34 8.76
C ALA A 658 -43.83 -12.49 10.07
N ASP A 659 -44.36 -13.15 11.10
CA ASP A 659 -43.62 -13.37 12.36
C ASP A 659 -42.69 -14.59 12.31
N SER A 660 -42.97 -15.60 11.48
CA SER A 660 -42.29 -16.90 11.54
C SER A 660 -40.82 -16.89 11.09
N ALA A 661 -40.42 -16.01 10.17
CA ALA A 661 -39.05 -16.01 9.62
C ALA A 661 -38.03 -15.23 10.48
N ALA A 662 -38.46 -14.19 11.18
CA ALA A 662 -37.62 -13.55 12.21
C ALA A 662 -37.53 -14.43 13.47
N GLU A 663 -38.59 -15.19 13.74
CA GLU A 663 -38.64 -16.18 14.83
C GLU A 663 -37.79 -17.42 14.55
N GLU A 664 -37.71 -17.95 13.32
CA GLU A 664 -36.83 -19.10 12.97
C GLU A 664 -35.34 -18.76 13.12
N GLY A 665 -34.92 -17.54 12.74
CA GLY A 665 -33.54 -17.07 12.95
C GLY A 665 -33.19 -16.85 14.42
N ALA A 666 -34.16 -16.36 15.21
CA ALA A 666 -34.02 -16.23 16.66
C ALA A 666 -33.98 -17.61 17.34
N GLU A 667 -34.85 -18.55 16.95
CA GLU A 667 -34.88 -19.92 17.46
C GLU A 667 -33.59 -20.67 17.16
N ALA A 668 -33.03 -20.56 15.94
CA ALA A 668 -31.74 -21.17 15.61
C ALA A 668 -30.57 -20.59 16.43
N LEU A 669 -30.59 -19.28 16.69
CA LEU A 669 -29.59 -18.61 17.54
C LEU A 669 -29.73 -19.01 19.01
N ILE A 670 -30.97 -19.18 19.47
CA ILE A 670 -31.31 -19.67 20.80
C ILE A 670 -30.85 -21.13 20.93
N GLU A 671 -31.13 -22.01 19.97
CA GLU A 671 -30.69 -23.41 19.95
C GLU A 671 -29.18 -23.57 19.98
N LYS A 672 -28.45 -22.75 19.20
CA LYS A 672 -26.98 -22.75 19.23
C LYS A 672 -26.43 -22.41 20.62
N LYS A 673 -26.98 -21.37 21.23
CA LYS A 673 -26.60 -20.95 22.60
C LYS A 673 -27.05 -21.97 23.65
N ILE A 674 -28.19 -22.63 23.47
CA ILE A 674 -28.62 -23.74 24.32
C ILE A 674 -27.61 -24.88 24.25
N GLY A 675 -27.07 -25.19 23.06
CA GLY A 675 -26.00 -26.16 22.89
C GLY A 675 -24.72 -25.79 23.67
N GLU A 676 -24.32 -24.53 23.65
CA GLU A 676 -23.18 -24.01 24.42
C GLU A 676 -23.40 -24.12 25.93
N LEU A 677 -24.61 -23.79 26.40
CA LEU A 677 -24.96 -23.89 27.81
C LEU A 677 -25.05 -25.35 28.28
N GLN A 678 -25.56 -26.27 27.45
CA GLN A 678 -25.54 -27.71 27.72
C GLN A 678 -24.11 -28.25 27.83
N GLN A 679 -23.14 -27.70 27.06
CA GLN A 679 -21.73 -28.05 27.22
C GLN A 679 -21.15 -27.55 28.56
N LEU A 680 -21.53 -26.37 29.03
CA LEU A 680 -21.10 -25.87 30.35
C LEU A 680 -21.61 -26.76 31.49
N VAL A 681 -22.85 -27.24 31.37
CA VAL A 681 -23.43 -28.18 32.33
C VAL A 681 -22.71 -29.53 32.32
N ARG A 682 -22.39 -30.08 31.13
CA ARG A 682 -21.57 -31.31 31.03
C ARG A 682 -20.17 -31.15 31.65
N LYS A 683 -19.65 -29.92 31.72
CA LYS A 683 -18.38 -29.57 32.37
C LYS A 683 -18.52 -29.29 33.88
N GLY A 684 -19.69 -29.54 34.48
CA GLY A 684 -19.95 -29.35 35.91
C GLY A 684 -20.21 -27.90 36.34
N LYS A 685 -20.34 -26.96 35.40
CA LYS A 685 -20.55 -25.53 35.65
C LYS A 685 -22.03 -25.14 35.60
N LEU A 686 -22.86 -25.79 36.42
CA LEU A 686 -24.31 -25.59 36.41
C LEU A 686 -24.73 -24.16 36.80
N ILE A 687 -24.06 -23.57 37.80
CA ILE A 687 -24.38 -22.20 38.27
C ILE A 687 -24.10 -21.17 37.18
N GLU A 688 -22.94 -21.24 36.52
CA GLU A 688 -22.58 -20.33 35.43
C GLU A 688 -23.59 -20.43 34.25
N ALA A 689 -24.03 -21.65 33.92
CA ALA A 689 -25.05 -21.84 32.89
C ALA A 689 -26.41 -21.22 33.30
N MET A 690 -26.80 -21.35 34.56
CA MET A 690 -28.03 -20.75 35.09
C MET A 690 -27.98 -19.22 35.10
N GLU A 691 -26.86 -18.62 35.51
CA GLU A 691 -26.65 -17.16 35.48
C GLU A 691 -26.73 -16.62 34.05
N ALA A 692 -26.14 -17.32 33.09
CA ALA A 692 -26.20 -16.94 31.69
C ALA A 692 -27.63 -16.95 31.14
N VAL A 693 -28.44 -17.97 31.48
CA VAL A 693 -29.85 -18.00 31.07
C VAL A 693 -30.68 -16.94 31.79
N GLN A 694 -30.44 -16.69 33.09
CA GLN A 694 -31.14 -15.62 33.81
C GLN A 694 -30.83 -14.24 33.26
N GLN A 695 -29.58 -13.99 32.86
CA GLN A 695 -29.21 -12.75 32.18
C GLN A 695 -29.97 -12.62 30.85
N LYS A 696 -30.11 -13.72 30.09
CA LYS A 696 -30.89 -13.72 28.85
C LYS A 696 -32.36 -13.42 29.09
N LEU A 697 -32.99 -14.08 30.06
CA LEU A 697 -34.38 -13.82 30.45
C LEU A 697 -34.64 -12.36 30.88
N ARG A 698 -33.63 -11.65 31.40
CA ARG A 698 -33.76 -10.21 31.73
C ARG A 698 -33.58 -9.29 30.52
N SER A 699 -32.86 -9.76 29.50
CA SER A 699 -32.49 -8.98 28.30
C SER A 699 -33.34 -9.29 27.06
N SER A 700 -34.16 -10.35 27.09
CA SER A 700 -34.95 -10.80 25.94
C SER A 700 -36.03 -9.78 25.57
N SER A 701 -36.16 -9.54 24.26
CA SER A 701 -37.02 -8.50 23.70
C SER A 701 -38.45 -8.99 23.39
N SER A 702 -38.69 -10.31 23.40
CA SER A 702 -40.01 -10.90 23.14
C SER A 702 -40.48 -11.91 24.20
N GLN A 703 -41.80 -12.06 24.34
CA GLN A 703 -42.40 -13.01 25.28
C GLN A 703 -42.20 -14.47 24.84
N ARG A 704 -42.19 -14.74 23.53
CA ARG A 704 -41.88 -16.06 22.96
C ARG A 704 -40.43 -16.47 23.22
N GLU A 705 -39.48 -15.55 23.05
CA GLU A 705 -38.07 -15.80 23.36
C GLU A 705 -37.88 -16.12 24.85
N ASN A 706 -38.55 -15.38 25.73
CA ASN A 706 -38.55 -15.68 27.17
C ASN A 706 -39.10 -17.07 27.49
N LEU A 707 -40.16 -17.51 26.78
CA LEU A 707 -40.73 -18.85 26.93
C LEU A 707 -39.73 -19.94 26.52
N LEU A 708 -39.05 -19.77 25.38
CA LEU A 708 -38.05 -20.71 24.87
C LEU A 708 -36.83 -20.81 25.80
N TRP A 709 -36.35 -19.69 26.34
CA TRP A 709 -35.26 -19.69 27.32
C TRP A 709 -35.67 -20.39 28.64
N ARG A 710 -36.89 -20.17 29.12
CA ARG A 710 -37.43 -20.86 30.32
C ARG A 710 -37.57 -22.37 30.10
N LEU A 711 -38.08 -22.78 28.94
CA LEU A 711 -38.18 -24.19 28.57
C LEU A 711 -36.81 -24.87 28.51
N SER A 712 -35.82 -24.17 27.96
CA SER A 712 -34.47 -24.71 27.80
C SER A 712 -33.72 -24.84 29.14
N LEU A 713 -33.89 -23.85 30.02
CA LEU A 713 -33.42 -23.94 31.40
C LEU A 713 -34.05 -25.13 32.14
N SER A 714 -35.37 -25.28 31.99
CA SER A 714 -36.12 -26.35 32.64
C SER A 714 -35.69 -27.72 32.12
N GLN A 715 -35.49 -27.87 30.80
CA GLN A 715 -35.02 -29.11 30.19
C GLN A 715 -33.64 -29.49 30.73
N MET A 716 -32.72 -28.52 30.78
CA MET A 716 -31.37 -28.74 31.31
C MET A 716 -31.36 -29.18 32.77
N LEU A 717 -32.21 -28.59 33.61
CA LEU A 717 -32.35 -28.99 35.01
C LEU A 717 -32.93 -30.40 35.15
N VAL A 718 -33.90 -30.76 34.31
CA VAL A 718 -34.48 -32.10 34.28
C VAL A 718 -33.44 -33.14 33.80
N ASP A 719 -32.68 -32.85 32.74
CA ASP A 719 -31.65 -33.74 32.18
C ASP A 719 -30.53 -34.06 33.18
N VAL A 720 -30.19 -33.12 34.07
CA VAL A 720 -29.19 -33.30 35.14
C VAL A 720 -29.79 -33.97 36.39
N GLY A 721 -31.07 -34.37 36.35
CA GLY A 721 -31.76 -35.01 37.46
C GLY A 721 -32.11 -34.04 38.61
N LYS A 722 -32.18 -32.75 38.33
CA LYS A 722 -32.50 -31.65 39.27
C LYS A 722 -33.87 -31.04 38.95
N SER A 723 -34.85 -31.88 38.63
CA SER A 723 -36.21 -31.49 38.21
C SER A 723 -36.95 -30.58 39.22
N GLY A 724 -36.68 -30.73 40.52
CA GLY A 724 -37.29 -29.89 41.56
C GLY A 724 -37.00 -28.38 41.40
N PHE A 725 -35.85 -28.00 40.84
CA PHE A 725 -35.52 -26.59 40.59
C PHE A 725 -36.18 -26.03 39.32
N ALA A 726 -36.67 -26.90 38.43
CA ALA A 726 -37.37 -26.48 37.21
C ALA A 726 -38.84 -26.12 37.46
N LEU A 727 -39.43 -26.57 38.58
CA LEU A 727 -40.88 -26.47 38.84
C LEU A 727 -41.43 -25.03 38.76
N PRO A 728 -40.80 -24.00 39.37
CA PRO A 728 -41.33 -22.63 39.28
C PRO A 728 -41.30 -22.08 37.84
N HIS A 729 -40.31 -22.50 37.05
CA HIS A 729 -40.20 -22.10 35.65
C HIS A 729 -41.24 -22.80 34.79
N LEU A 730 -41.47 -24.10 35.03
CA LEU A 730 -42.47 -24.89 34.32
C LEU A 730 -43.90 -24.45 34.65
N GLU A 731 -44.19 -24.07 35.90
CA GLU A 731 -45.47 -23.45 36.25
C GLU A 731 -45.71 -22.16 35.47
N GLN A 732 -44.67 -21.35 35.29
CA GLN A 732 -44.77 -20.12 34.50
C GLN A 732 -44.94 -20.43 33.00
N VAL A 733 -44.23 -21.41 32.47
CA VAL A 733 -44.40 -21.90 31.09
C VAL A 733 -45.85 -22.33 30.84
N LEU A 734 -46.46 -23.09 31.76
CA LEU A 734 -47.87 -23.51 31.62
C LEU A 734 -48.84 -22.33 31.62
N LYS A 735 -48.59 -21.31 32.47
CA LYS A 735 -49.37 -20.08 32.48
C LYS A 735 -49.22 -19.30 31.17
N ASP A 736 -48.00 -19.22 30.63
CA ASP A 736 -47.71 -18.52 29.39
C ASP A 736 -48.37 -19.25 28.20
N ILE A 737 -48.32 -20.59 28.15
CA ILE A 737 -49.02 -21.41 27.14
C ILE A 737 -50.52 -21.13 27.13
N ALA A 738 -51.15 -21.15 28.30
CA ALA A 738 -52.59 -20.90 28.42
C ALA A 738 -52.95 -19.45 28.09
N ARG A 739 -52.16 -18.48 28.58
CA ARG A 739 -52.41 -17.04 28.36
C ARG A 739 -52.34 -16.65 26.89
N HIS A 740 -51.43 -17.27 26.15
CA HIS A 740 -51.21 -16.97 24.73
C HIS A 740 -51.95 -17.91 23.78
N GLY A 741 -52.75 -18.85 24.30
CA GLY A 741 -53.51 -19.78 23.46
C GLY A 741 -52.64 -20.66 22.58
N LEU A 742 -51.42 -21.01 23.04
CA LEU A 742 -50.46 -21.77 22.21
C LEU A 742 -50.97 -23.16 21.85
N GLU A 743 -51.95 -23.70 22.58
CA GLU A 743 -52.64 -24.94 22.22
C GLU A 743 -53.27 -24.90 20.82
N GLU A 744 -53.74 -23.73 20.37
CA GLU A 744 -54.36 -23.54 19.06
C GLU A 744 -53.37 -22.95 18.04
N TYR A 745 -52.54 -22.01 18.48
CA TYR A 745 -51.64 -21.25 17.60
C TYR A 745 -50.31 -21.97 17.29
N ASP A 746 -49.71 -22.63 18.27
CA ASP A 746 -48.49 -23.44 18.09
C ASP A 746 -48.57 -24.73 18.94
N PRO A 747 -49.38 -25.71 18.51
CA PRO A 747 -49.63 -26.92 19.29
C PRO A 747 -48.35 -27.73 19.53
N LYS A 748 -47.32 -27.59 18.68
CA LYS A 748 -46.04 -28.30 18.85
C LYS A 748 -45.24 -27.72 20.01
N LEU A 749 -45.13 -26.40 20.11
CA LEU A 749 -44.44 -25.75 21.22
C LEU A 749 -45.20 -25.94 22.54
N ALA A 750 -46.53 -25.84 22.52
CA ALA A 750 -47.37 -26.14 23.68
C ALA A 750 -47.16 -27.58 24.16
N MET A 751 -47.20 -28.55 23.23
CA MET A 751 -46.96 -29.97 23.54
C MET A 751 -45.57 -30.21 24.14
N ARG A 752 -44.52 -29.54 23.63
CA ARG A 752 -43.16 -29.62 24.20
C ARG A 752 -43.14 -29.13 25.65
N GLY A 753 -43.81 -28.01 25.93
CA GLY A 753 -43.91 -27.49 27.29
C GLY A 753 -44.70 -28.39 28.23
N PHE A 754 -45.84 -28.94 27.78
CA PHE A 754 -46.63 -29.86 28.59
C PHE A 754 -45.89 -31.15 28.91
N LYS A 755 -45.21 -31.77 27.94
CA LYS A 755 -44.44 -32.99 28.19
C LYS A 755 -43.34 -32.79 29.21
N LEU A 756 -42.60 -31.68 29.10
CA LEU A 756 -41.53 -31.37 30.02
C LEU A 756 -42.06 -31.06 31.43
N ALA A 757 -43.17 -30.32 31.51
CA ALA A 757 -43.85 -30.06 32.78
C ALA A 757 -44.36 -31.35 33.43
N TRP A 758 -45.01 -32.23 32.66
CA TRP A 758 -45.49 -33.53 33.13
C TRP A 758 -44.35 -34.37 33.69
N LEU A 759 -43.25 -34.52 32.94
CA LEU A 759 -42.10 -35.30 33.37
C LEU A 759 -41.49 -34.75 34.68
N ALA A 760 -41.36 -33.42 34.78
CA ALA A 760 -40.80 -32.79 35.96
C ALA A 760 -41.73 -32.94 37.19
N PHE A 761 -43.04 -32.73 37.03
CA PHE A 761 -44.02 -32.87 38.12
C PHE A 761 -44.20 -34.33 38.55
N ASP A 762 -44.25 -35.28 37.60
CA ASP A 762 -44.38 -36.69 37.92
C ASP A 762 -43.12 -37.24 38.61
N SER A 763 -41.93 -36.69 38.31
CA SER A 763 -40.72 -37.07 39.02
C SER A 763 -40.68 -36.63 40.50
N GLN A 764 -41.61 -35.78 40.96
CA GLN A 764 -41.64 -35.34 42.36
C GLN A 764 -42.44 -36.31 43.25
N PRO A 765 -41.99 -36.57 44.49
CA PRO A 765 -42.66 -37.47 45.41
C PRO A 765 -43.90 -36.85 46.08
N GLU A 766 -44.04 -35.52 46.12
CA GLU A 766 -45.17 -34.89 46.79
C GLU A 766 -46.48 -35.00 45.98
N GLN A 767 -47.55 -35.40 46.66
CA GLN A 767 -48.86 -35.63 46.04
C GLN A 767 -49.38 -34.43 45.24
N LYS A 768 -49.14 -33.20 45.72
CA LYS A 768 -49.55 -31.97 45.02
C LYS A 768 -48.99 -31.86 43.59
N PHE A 769 -47.80 -32.40 43.34
CA PHE A 769 -47.18 -32.40 42.02
C PHE A 769 -47.65 -33.58 41.17
N LYS A 770 -47.96 -34.72 41.79
CA LYS A 770 -48.63 -35.84 41.10
C LYS A 770 -50.01 -35.44 40.58
N ASP A 771 -50.78 -34.71 41.40
CA ASP A 771 -52.08 -34.17 40.99
C ASP A 771 -51.90 -33.17 39.83
N ARG A 772 -50.88 -32.31 39.91
CA ARG A 772 -50.55 -31.37 38.82
C ARG A 772 -50.08 -32.07 37.55
N ALA A 773 -49.33 -33.16 37.67
CA ALA A 773 -48.92 -33.98 36.54
C ALA A 773 -50.15 -34.58 35.85
N LEU A 774 -51.12 -35.10 36.61
CA LEU A 774 -52.38 -35.60 36.04
C LEU A 774 -53.14 -34.49 35.29
N GLU A 775 -53.21 -33.28 35.82
CA GLU A 775 -53.82 -32.14 35.12
C GLU A 775 -53.13 -31.82 33.80
N VAL A 776 -51.79 -31.75 33.79
CA VAL A 776 -51.01 -31.50 32.56
C VAL A 776 -51.18 -32.65 31.57
N LEU A 777 -51.25 -33.89 32.05
CA LEU A 777 -51.49 -35.06 31.23
C LEU A 777 -52.87 -34.99 30.55
N HIS A 778 -53.90 -34.52 31.26
CA HIS A 778 -55.21 -34.22 30.66
C HIS A 778 -55.12 -33.15 29.57
N GLN A 779 -54.29 -32.12 29.74
CA GLN A 779 -54.04 -31.11 28.69
C GLN A 779 -53.35 -31.72 27.47
N ILE A 780 -52.35 -32.59 27.68
CA ILE A 780 -51.71 -33.35 26.59
C ILE A 780 -52.76 -34.17 25.84
N GLY A 781 -53.64 -34.89 26.55
CA GLY A 781 -54.67 -35.73 25.93
C GLY A 781 -55.72 -34.96 25.13
N ARG A 782 -55.98 -33.69 25.48
CA ARG A 782 -56.85 -32.82 24.69
C ARG A 782 -56.24 -32.43 23.34
N LEU A 783 -54.92 -32.23 23.30
CA LEU A 783 -54.19 -31.94 22.06
C LEU A 783 -53.89 -33.19 21.25
N ASP A 784 -53.46 -34.27 21.90
CA ASP A 784 -53.08 -35.54 21.30
C ASP A 784 -53.32 -36.70 22.28
N MET A 785 -54.51 -37.31 22.17
CA MET A 785 -54.91 -38.44 23.02
C MET A 785 -53.98 -39.67 22.87
N PRO A 786 -53.55 -40.07 21.66
CA PRO A 786 -52.51 -41.10 21.51
C PRO A 786 -51.24 -40.83 22.32
N GLU A 787 -50.77 -39.58 22.36
CA GLU A 787 -49.55 -39.24 23.08
C GLU A 787 -49.72 -39.33 24.61
N MET A 788 -50.88 -38.94 25.14
CA MET A 788 -51.23 -39.14 26.55
C MET A 788 -51.20 -40.63 26.95
N VAL A 789 -51.72 -41.50 26.08
CA VAL A 789 -51.71 -42.95 26.30
C VAL A 789 -50.29 -43.52 26.27
N ARG A 790 -49.40 -42.98 25.44
CA ARG A 790 -47.98 -43.38 25.43
C ARG A 790 -47.28 -43.02 26.73
N LEU A 791 -47.50 -41.80 27.24
CA LEU A 791 -46.86 -41.32 28.47
C LEU A 791 -47.38 -42.01 29.73
N THR A 792 -48.58 -42.58 29.72
CA THR A 792 -49.15 -43.34 30.86
C THR A 792 -48.85 -44.84 30.83
N LYS A 793 -48.41 -45.38 29.67
CA LYS A 793 -48.08 -46.80 29.50
C LYS A 793 -46.58 -47.10 29.62
N GLY A 794 -45.74 -46.08 29.58
CA GLY A 794 -44.33 -46.15 29.97
C GLY A 794 -44.21 -45.90 31.47
#